data_AF-A0A3B6DHH8-F1
#
_entry.id   AF-A0A3B6DHH8-F1
#
_cell.length_a   1.000
_cell.length_b   1.000
_cell.length_c   1.000
_cell.angle_alpha   90.00
_cell.angle_beta   90.00
_cell.angle_gamma   90.00
#
_symmetry.space_group_name_H-M   'P 1'
#
loop_
_entity.id
_entity.type
_entity.pdbx_description
1 polymer ?
#
loop_
_entity_poly.entity_id
_entity_poly.type
_entity_poly.pdbx_seq_one_letter_code
_entity_poly.pdbx_strand_id
1 'polypeptide(L)'
;MDSAASLLEAYRRDRRRLLGFLLSSAGGRAVDLSRVDLDAVSADYALDCVASGAQFDASEATRRYFDDRRYPIMTSSPSGNSYFLLSRPEGSGSPPKKVAPDIGPEPPAEENSSRARKHSDSFEVAVNIQGASYVLKDLNLANTSPQHAKEMDLLSLGLPRLNAELSDDDLRETAYEVLLASLFVSGKLYFAEEKREKKPKFLKGLRSKTEGSNSAPQMENYYTHHLDLIRVQMEISESMDTLAKRALRRIGSKMVQGQLDVPCISLQLLSSVGKFDFPTERLRVQWQRRQANVLEELLLFSASRECSMSETLRIVLSKLKNTEDWVVSVPDGRIEVLTIIERYNTRLSAAPKKFGLKGETYHWTQSYHFNSRLYEKLLSSVFDMLEDGQLVEEADEILETMKLTWPILGITQKLHDALYAWALFQKFAQTGEILLLKQTDLQIQKLKLHNNVREAELYIDSFVCSVEGFGSNGTLNLVDSALLKINMWCHRQLKNYHLYFSQANCSIFESMLNLVLLTAANLTDDDEEAMLIGTSLGSTPESTLIHILVVRSIQAAYKNALISADGQSKAEFKHPLILLASELKLLVEKECSAFSPVLHKYYPEAGRVALTVFHLLYGQQLELFLEGSDHSESLKEILGASNSFELCIAQKLYSMYGEAAGSSLSNFLKPYMIDRFSSPIILQWLHAQHENVLEWTKRTIEIEDWEPLSVHRKLATSMVEVFRIVEETIDQFFNSSLPLDIVHLRSLLIGITSSLQVYLLHMENQQVSRATLLPVAPVLTRYAESVNPFAKRKLIEPAVREEKVANKLNNLTVPKLCVKLNTLQYIRDQLDTIEEGIKQSWVDVQSAVGLLDYLSCMTSEGATSKSSPSDESIDELFTIFDDVRRTAVNITDTILNFIGTRAVFWDMRDLLLFSLYRTSVESARMEIFIPTIEQVLDQVCDLIVDVLRDRVVLRVFQACMDSFGSYWMEVHPAHFWRQM
;
A
#
# COMPACT_ATOMS: atom_id res chain seq x y z
N MET A 1 2.11 -40.95 -19.69
CA MET A 1 1.64 -40.10 -20.81
C MET A 1 1.22 -40.98 -21.98
N ASP A 2 0.12 -41.74 -21.83
CA ASP A 2 -0.62 -42.30 -22.97
C ASP A 2 -1.77 -41.35 -23.27
N SER A 3 -1.37 -40.12 -23.63
CA SER A 3 -2.05 -38.87 -23.33
C SER A 3 -3.05 -38.44 -24.40
N ALA A 4 -4.25 -38.05 -23.96
CA ALA A 4 -5.27 -37.25 -24.65
C ALA A 4 -5.86 -37.81 -25.98
N ALA A 5 -5.07 -38.43 -26.84
CA ALA A 5 -5.51 -38.94 -28.14
C ALA A 5 -6.51 -40.10 -28.02
N SER A 6 -6.33 -41.03 -27.07
CA SER A 6 -7.24 -42.18 -26.90
C SER A 6 -8.62 -41.78 -26.37
N LEU A 7 -8.69 -40.78 -25.48
CA LEU A 7 -9.94 -40.22 -24.99
C LEU A 7 -10.70 -39.48 -26.08
N LEU A 8 -10.01 -38.67 -26.89
CA LEU A 8 -10.62 -37.90 -27.97
C LEU A 8 -11.21 -38.82 -29.06
N GLU A 9 -10.52 -39.93 -29.36
CA GLU A 9 -11.04 -40.97 -30.26
C GLU A 9 -12.25 -41.70 -29.68
N ALA A 10 -12.27 -41.97 -28.36
CA ALA A 10 -13.42 -42.56 -27.69
C ALA A 10 -14.64 -41.62 -27.74
N TYR A 11 -14.46 -40.34 -27.42
CA TYR A 11 -15.51 -39.33 -27.53
C TYR A 11 -16.04 -39.18 -28.95
N ARG A 12 -15.17 -39.16 -29.97
CA ARG A 12 -15.61 -39.13 -31.39
C ARG A 12 -16.41 -40.37 -31.75
N ARG A 13 -16.01 -41.56 -31.28
CA ARG A 13 -16.73 -42.80 -31.55
C ARG A 13 -18.12 -42.80 -30.89
N ASP A 14 -18.21 -42.36 -29.65
CA ASP A 14 -19.46 -42.35 -28.90
C ASP A 14 -20.42 -41.27 -29.43
N ARG A 15 -19.90 -40.09 -29.79
CA ARG A 15 -20.67 -39.05 -30.48
C ARG A 15 -21.28 -39.56 -31.79
N ARG A 16 -20.48 -40.24 -32.64
CA ARG A 16 -20.98 -40.80 -33.91
C ARG A 16 -22.06 -41.84 -33.71
N ARG A 17 -21.93 -42.70 -32.68
CA ARG A 17 -22.97 -43.67 -32.32
C ARG A 17 -24.25 -42.99 -31.84
N LEU A 18 -24.14 -41.96 -31.01
CA LEU A 18 -25.28 -41.22 -30.50
C LEU A 18 -26.02 -40.49 -31.62
N LEU A 19 -25.30 -39.79 -32.50
CA LEU A 19 -25.91 -39.11 -33.65
C LEU A 19 -26.53 -40.11 -34.63
N GLY A 20 -25.85 -41.24 -34.89
CA GLY A 20 -26.43 -42.33 -35.68
C GLY A 20 -27.73 -42.87 -35.08
N PHE A 21 -27.80 -43.02 -33.75
CA PHE A 21 -29.00 -43.44 -33.04
C PHE A 21 -30.13 -42.41 -33.13
N LEU A 22 -29.84 -41.14 -32.85
CA LEU A 22 -30.83 -40.04 -32.91
C LEU A 22 -31.43 -39.91 -34.31
N LEU A 23 -30.59 -39.92 -35.34
CA LEU A 23 -31.02 -39.81 -36.74
C LEU A 23 -31.76 -41.06 -37.23
N SER A 24 -31.51 -42.23 -36.63
CA SER A 24 -32.31 -43.44 -36.90
C SER A 24 -33.71 -43.40 -36.29
N SER A 25 -33.90 -42.61 -35.22
CA SER A 25 -35.19 -42.46 -34.52
C SER A 25 -36.11 -41.39 -35.13
N ALA A 26 -35.53 -40.40 -35.83
CA ALA A 26 -36.24 -39.29 -36.47
C ALA A 26 -36.73 -39.62 -37.89
N GLY A 27 -37.66 -40.57 -38.01
CA GLY A 27 -38.60 -40.62 -39.14
C GLY A 27 -38.33 -41.61 -40.30
N GLY A 28 -39.11 -42.70 -40.32
CA GLY A 28 -39.87 -43.23 -41.47
C GLY A 28 -39.18 -43.80 -42.73
N ARG A 29 -37.98 -43.37 -43.12
CA ARG A 29 -37.19 -43.95 -44.22
C ARG A 29 -35.73 -43.93 -43.84
N ALA A 30 -35.05 -45.08 -43.97
CA ALA A 30 -33.64 -45.22 -43.66
C ALA A 30 -32.81 -44.18 -44.42
N VAL A 31 -32.37 -43.14 -43.73
CA VAL A 31 -31.38 -42.18 -44.25
C VAL A 31 -30.06 -42.94 -44.37
N ASP A 32 -29.51 -43.04 -45.58
CA ASP A 32 -28.23 -43.70 -45.81
C ASP A 32 -27.09 -42.81 -45.29
N LEU A 33 -26.74 -43.00 -44.02
CA LEU A 33 -25.70 -42.25 -43.32
C LEU A 33 -24.27 -42.61 -43.77
N SER A 34 -24.10 -43.55 -44.71
CA SER A 34 -22.77 -43.99 -45.17
C SER A 34 -21.96 -42.90 -45.87
N ARG A 35 -22.62 -41.84 -46.36
CA ARG A 35 -22.00 -40.71 -47.08
C ARG A 35 -21.90 -39.43 -46.26
N VAL A 36 -22.33 -39.43 -45.00
CA VAL A 36 -22.34 -38.23 -44.15
C VAL A 36 -21.19 -38.30 -43.14
N ASP A 37 -20.35 -37.27 -43.11
CA ASP A 37 -19.32 -37.14 -42.08
C ASP A 37 -19.94 -36.69 -40.75
N LEU A 38 -20.30 -37.66 -39.92
CA LEU A 38 -20.91 -37.43 -38.61
C LEU A 38 -20.04 -36.62 -37.63
N ASP A 39 -18.73 -36.48 -37.88
CA ASP A 39 -17.85 -35.64 -37.07
C ASP A 39 -18.04 -34.14 -37.39
N ALA A 40 -18.62 -33.81 -38.55
CA ALA A 40 -18.92 -32.46 -39.01
C ALA A 40 -20.42 -32.10 -38.99
N VAL A 41 -21.23 -32.83 -38.20
CA VAL A 41 -22.68 -32.62 -38.07
C VAL A 41 -23.04 -31.90 -36.75
N SER A 42 -23.90 -30.88 -36.81
CA SER A 42 -24.43 -30.18 -35.63
C SER A 42 -25.40 -31.08 -34.89
N ALA A 43 -25.13 -31.30 -33.60
CA ALA A 43 -25.94 -32.17 -32.75
C ALA A 43 -27.28 -31.50 -32.39
N ASP A 44 -27.27 -30.18 -32.21
CA ASP A 44 -28.46 -29.41 -31.86
C ASP A 44 -29.45 -29.40 -33.02
N TYR A 45 -28.97 -29.24 -34.25
CA TYR A 45 -29.82 -29.38 -35.45
C TYR A 45 -30.41 -30.79 -35.57
N ALA A 46 -29.62 -31.84 -35.29
CA ALA A 46 -30.14 -33.20 -35.30
C ALA A 46 -31.23 -33.43 -34.23
N LEU A 47 -31.06 -32.86 -33.04
CA LEU A 47 -32.05 -32.91 -31.96
C LEU A 47 -33.31 -32.10 -32.28
N ASP A 48 -33.18 -30.93 -32.90
CA ASP A 48 -34.31 -30.13 -33.38
C ASP A 48 -35.11 -30.88 -34.44
N CYS A 49 -34.45 -31.56 -35.38
CA CYS A 49 -35.12 -32.42 -36.35
C CYS A 49 -35.88 -33.57 -35.68
N VAL A 50 -35.30 -34.19 -34.65
CA VAL A 50 -35.97 -35.25 -33.85
C VAL A 50 -37.18 -34.68 -33.10
N ALA A 51 -37.03 -33.54 -32.45
CA ALA A 51 -38.07 -32.91 -31.63
C ALA A 51 -39.23 -32.37 -32.48
N SER A 52 -38.95 -31.85 -33.67
CA SER A 52 -39.94 -31.31 -34.62
C SER A 52 -40.51 -32.36 -35.58
N GLY A 53 -39.93 -33.57 -35.64
CA GLY A 53 -40.29 -34.61 -36.60
C GLY A 53 -39.92 -34.27 -38.05
N ALA A 54 -39.06 -33.28 -38.28
CA ALA A 54 -38.64 -32.82 -39.60
C ALA A 54 -37.58 -33.74 -40.22
N GLN A 55 -37.54 -33.81 -41.56
CA GLN A 55 -36.54 -34.60 -42.28
C GLN A 55 -35.14 -33.99 -42.11
N PHE A 56 -34.17 -34.83 -41.73
CA PHE A 56 -32.78 -34.41 -41.55
C PHE A 56 -32.09 -34.09 -42.90
N ASP A 57 -31.55 -32.88 -43.05
CA ASP A 57 -30.72 -32.45 -44.18
C ASP A 57 -29.24 -32.39 -43.76
N ALA A 58 -28.42 -33.26 -44.33
CA ALA A 58 -27.00 -33.35 -44.01
C ALA A 58 -26.19 -32.10 -44.42
N SER A 59 -26.61 -31.39 -45.47
CA SER A 59 -25.91 -30.20 -45.95
C SER A 59 -26.10 -29.01 -45.00
N GLU A 60 -27.33 -28.80 -44.56
CA GLU A 60 -27.67 -27.77 -43.57
C GLU A 60 -27.10 -28.11 -42.18
N ALA A 61 -27.12 -29.40 -41.79
CA ALA A 61 -26.51 -29.85 -40.53
C ALA A 61 -24.99 -29.60 -40.48
N THR A 62 -24.31 -29.76 -41.61
CA THR A 62 -22.87 -29.51 -41.73
C THR A 62 -22.57 -28.01 -41.73
N ARG A 63 -23.38 -27.22 -42.44
CA ARG A 63 -23.27 -25.76 -42.42
C ARG A 63 -23.40 -25.22 -41.00
N ARG A 64 -24.45 -25.63 -40.26
CA ARG A 64 -24.65 -25.21 -38.87
C ARG A 64 -23.50 -25.63 -37.97
N TYR A 65 -22.93 -26.82 -38.15
CA TYR A 65 -21.76 -27.23 -37.38
C TYR A 65 -20.57 -26.27 -37.51
N PHE A 66 -20.32 -25.76 -38.72
CA PHE A 66 -19.23 -24.80 -38.95
C PHE A 66 -19.61 -23.36 -38.57
N ASP A 67 -20.88 -22.99 -38.65
CA ASP A 67 -21.38 -21.70 -38.17
C ASP A 67 -21.36 -21.64 -36.63
N ASP A 68 -21.77 -22.71 -35.94
CA ASP A 68 -21.76 -22.84 -34.47
C ASP A 68 -20.33 -22.76 -33.90
N ARG A 69 -19.31 -23.21 -34.65
CA ARG A 69 -17.89 -23.06 -34.28
C ARG A 69 -17.42 -21.60 -34.22
N ARG A 70 -18.14 -20.67 -34.85
CA ARG A 70 -17.78 -19.24 -34.85
C ARG A 70 -18.31 -18.51 -33.61
N TYR A 71 -19.17 -19.16 -32.82
CA TYR A 71 -19.78 -18.58 -31.63
C TYR A 71 -19.45 -19.43 -30.38
N PRO A 72 -19.42 -18.84 -29.17
CA PRO A 72 -19.25 -19.61 -27.94
C PRO A 72 -20.40 -20.59 -27.76
N ILE A 73 -20.13 -21.82 -27.31
CA ILE A 73 -21.18 -22.82 -27.03
C ILE A 73 -22.10 -22.26 -25.94
N MET A 74 -23.38 -22.10 -26.28
CA MET A 74 -24.43 -21.63 -25.37
C MET A 74 -25.29 -22.80 -24.94
N THR A 75 -25.49 -22.95 -23.63
CA THR A 75 -26.57 -23.79 -23.10
C THR A 75 -27.65 -22.89 -22.53
N SER A 76 -28.84 -22.93 -23.12
CA SER A 76 -30.03 -22.25 -22.60
C SER A 76 -30.69 -23.12 -21.54
N SER A 77 -30.51 -22.74 -20.27
CA SER A 77 -31.28 -23.29 -19.15
C SER A 77 -32.39 -22.29 -18.77
N PRO A 78 -33.55 -22.74 -18.25
CA PRO A 78 -34.57 -21.85 -17.70
C PRO A 78 -34.06 -20.93 -16.57
N SER A 79 -32.87 -21.19 -16.02
CA SER A 79 -32.19 -20.33 -15.03
C SER A 79 -31.26 -19.26 -15.63
N GLY A 80 -31.21 -19.11 -16.96
CA GLY A 80 -30.34 -18.18 -17.69
C GLY A 80 -29.33 -18.87 -18.61
N ASN A 81 -28.84 -18.15 -19.62
CA ASN A 81 -27.89 -18.65 -20.61
C ASN A 81 -26.46 -18.69 -20.03
N SER A 82 -25.78 -19.85 -20.12
CA SER A 82 -24.38 -19.99 -19.76
C SER A 82 -23.48 -20.10 -21.00
N TYR A 83 -22.33 -19.44 -20.95
CA TYR A 83 -21.32 -19.42 -22.02
C TYR A 83 -20.07 -20.17 -21.58
N PHE A 84 -19.51 -21.01 -22.46
CA PHE A 84 -18.21 -21.64 -22.25
C PHE A 84 -17.14 -20.96 -23.11
N LEU A 85 -16.12 -20.37 -22.47
CA LEU A 85 -14.92 -19.88 -23.16
C LEU A 85 -13.99 -21.07 -23.46
N LEU A 86 -13.36 -21.07 -24.65
CA LEU A 86 -12.37 -22.06 -25.09
C LEU A 86 -11.06 -21.91 -24.30
N SER A 87 -11.06 -22.23 -23.01
CA SER A 87 -9.85 -22.40 -22.20
C SER A 87 -9.88 -23.75 -21.48
N ARG A 88 -8.70 -24.36 -21.35
CA ARG A 88 -8.51 -25.74 -20.87
C ARG A 88 -9.25 -25.95 -19.53
N PRO A 89 -10.12 -26.98 -19.40
CA PRO A 89 -11.02 -27.13 -18.26
C PRO A 89 -10.31 -27.37 -16.91
N GLU A 90 -9.03 -27.75 -16.93
CA GLU A 90 -8.25 -28.04 -15.72
C GLU A 90 -7.68 -26.78 -15.02
N GLY A 91 -7.73 -25.61 -15.67
CA GLY A 91 -7.20 -24.34 -15.12
C GLY A 91 -8.28 -23.30 -14.78
N SER A 92 -9.54 -23.57 -15.10
CA SER A 92 -10.64 -22.62 -14.94
C SER A 92 -11.32 -22.87 -13.60
N GLY A 93 -11.10 -21.99 -12.62
CA GLY A 93 -11.84 -22.01 -11.35
C GLY A 93 -13.36 -21.89 -11.54
N SER A 94 -14.12 -22.06 -10.45
CA SER A 94 -15.58 -21.94 -10.48
C SER A 94 -16.05 -20.59 -11.04
N PRO A 95 -17.13 -20.55 -11.84
CA PRO A 95 -17.60 -19.32 -12.46
C PRO A 95 -17.99 -18.26 -11.40
N PRO A 96 -17.82 -16.96 -11.71
CA PRO A 96 -18.11 -15.89 -10.76
C PRO A 96 -19.60 -15.86 -10.40
N LYS A 97 -19.91 -15.81 -9.09
CA LYS A 97 -21.28 -15.75 -8.53
C LYS A 97 -21.93 -14.35 -8.60
N LYS A 98 -21.61 -13.54 -9.62
CA LYS A 98 -22.26 -12.23 -9.80
C LYS A 98 -23.13 -12.23 -11.05
N VAL A 99 -24.39 -11.87 -10.85
CA VAL A 99 -25.39 -11.65 -11.91
C VAL A 99 -24.91 -10.51 -12.81
N ALA A 100 -24.99 -10.67 -14.13
CA ALA A 100 -24.67 -9.61 -15.08
C ALA A 100 -25.64 -8.43 -14.93
N PRO A 101 -25.21 -7.17 -15.16
CA PRO A 101 -26.10 -6.01 -15.08
C PRO A 101 -27.20 -6.10 -16.14
N ASP A 102 -28.42 -5.79 -15.73
CA ASP A 102 -29.62 -5.81 -16.57
C ASP A 102 -29.60 -4.61 -17.53
N ILE A 103 -29.51 -4.86 -18.85
CA ILE A 103 -29.64 -3.83 -19.87
C ILE A 103 -31.10 -3.82 -20.31
N GLY A 104 -31.91 -3.03 -19.60
CA GLY A 104 -33.27 -2.68 -20.02
C GLY A 104 -33.26 -1.55 -21.07
N PRO A 105 -34.27 -1.48 -21.96
CA PRO A 105 -34.37 -0.44 -22.99
C PRO A 105 -34.74 0.92 -22.38
N GLU A 106 -34.18 2.01 -22.93
CA GLU A 106 -34.45 3.41 -22.57
C GLU A 106 -35.96 3.73 -22.51
N PRO A 107 -36.45 4.43 -21.46
CA PRO A 107 -37.78 5.05 -21.47
C PRO A 107 -37.73 6.54 -21.85
N PRO A 108 -38.83 7.10 -22.38
CA PRO A 108 -38.90 8.45 -22.91
C PRO A 108 -39.07 9.51 -21.82
N ALA A 109 -38.87 10.77 -22.22
CA ALA A 109 -38.86 11.96 -21.40
C ALA A 109 -40.19 12.34 -20.75
N GLU A 110 -40.04 13.05 -19.62
CA GLU A 110 -40.91 14.07 -19.00
C GLU A 110 -41.75 13.77 -17.74
N GLU A 111 -41.62 14.75 -16.83
CA GLU A 111 -42.52 15.29 -15.80
C GLU A 111 -42.48 14.83 -14.32
N ASN A 112 -42.41 15.88 -13.48
CA ASN A 112 -42.25 15.94 -12.03
C ASN A 112 -43.35 15.22 -11.22
N SER A 113 -42.98 14.54 -10.13
CA SER A 113 -43.69 14.60 -8.83
C SER A 113 -43.12 13.65 -7.76
N SER A 114 -42.56 14.28 -6.71
CA SER A 114 -42.62 13.97 -5.26
C SER A 114 -42.20 12.61 -4.63
N ARG A 115 -41.19 12.76 -3.74
CA ARG A 115 -40.97 12.15 -2.41
C ARG A 115 -40.95 10.61 -2.27
N ALA A 116 -39.72 10.08 -2.20
CA ALA A 116 -39.34 9.07 -1.21
C ALA A 116 -37.98 9.45 -0.60
N ARG A 117 -37.94 9.64 0.72
CA ARG A 117 -36.74 9.96 1.52
C ARG A 117 -35.68 8.86 1.35
N LYS A 118 -34.49 9.23 0.86
CA LYS A 118 -33.24 8.47 1.05
C LYS A 118 -32.35 9.26 2.00
N HIS A 119 -31.96 8.63 3.10
CA HIS A 119 -30.85 9.05 3.94
C HIS A 119 -29.57 8.48 3.31
N SER A 120 -28.86 9.25 2.48
CA SER A 120 -27.48 8.93 2.04
C SER A 120 -26.80 10.05 1.22
N ASP A 121 -27.13 11.34 1.41
CA ASP A 121 -26.56 12.43 0.59
C ASP A 121 -25.65 13.41 1.37
N SER A 122 -25.27 13.09 2.62
CA SER A 122 -24.42 13.98 3.43
C SER A 122 -22.92 13.93 3.09
N PHE A 123 -22.46 13.02 2.23
CA PHE A 123 -21.03 12.89 1.87
C PHE A 123 -20.65 13.50 0.50
N GLU A 124 -21.60 14.00 -0.30
CA GLU A 124 -21.32 14.59 -1.63
C GLU A 124 -21.35 16.14 -1.67
N VAL A 125 -21.82 16.82 -0.62
CA VAL A 125 -22.16 18.27 -0.69
C VAL A 125 -21.14 19.18 -0.01
N ALA A 126 -19.88 18.81 -0.04
CA ALA A 126 -18.89 19.40 0.84
C ALA A 126 -17.67 19.96 0.09
N VAL A 127 -17.88 20.67 -1.02
CA VAL A 127 -16.85 21.54 -1.64
C VAL A 127 -17.52 22.69 -2.38
N ASN A 128 -17.87 23.76 -1.67
CA ASN A 128 -18.25 25.04 -2.29
C ASN A 128 -17.87 26.21 -1.37
N ILE A 129 -16.57 26.50 -1.27
CA ILE A 129 -16.06 27.82 -0.86
C ILE A 129 -14.97 28.25 -1.85
N GLN A 130 -14.99 29.54 -2.16
CA GLN A 130 -14.26 30.30 -3.18
C GLN A 130 -12.80 29.83 -3.42
N GLY A 131 -12.59 29.05 -4.47
CA GLY A 131 -11.27 28.54 -4.89
C GLY A 131 -11.31 27.12 -5.47
N ALA A 132 -12.33 26.33 -5.08
CA ALA A 132 -12.44 24.92 -5.45
C ALA A 132 -13.39 24.62 -6.64
N SER A 133 -13.89 25.64 -7.37
CA SER A 133 -14.83 25.40 -8.49
C SER A 133 -14.19 24.69 -9.69
N TYR A 134 -12.86 24.65 -9.76
CA TYR A 134 -12.11 23.97 -10.82
C TYR A 134 -11.94 22.46 -10.57
N VAL A 135 -12.03 22.01 -9.31
CA VAL A 135 -11.81 20.60 -8.94
C VAL A 135 -12.91 19.70 -9.51
N LEU A 136 -14.14 20.20 -9.67
CA LEU A 136 -15.25 19.40 -10.17
C LEU A 136 -15.23 19.14 -11.69
N LYS A 137 -14.61 20.02 -12.50
CA LYS A 137 -14.51 19.81 -13.95
C LYS A 137 -13.54 18.69 -14.31
N ASP A 138 -12.47 18.51 -13.53
CA ASP A 138 -11.52 17.39 -13.68
C ASP A 138 -12.02 16.09 -13.01
N LEU A 139 -12.91 16.18 -12.02
CA LEU A 139 -13.47 15.01 -11.32
C LEU A 139 -14.45 14.20 -12.18
N ASN A 140 -15.16 14.82 -13.12
CA ASN A 140 -16.13 14.12 -13.97
C ASN A 140 -15.52 13.48 -15.24
N LEU A 141 -14.27 13.80 -15.59
CA LEU A 141 -13.62 13.27 -16.80
C LEU A 141 -12.88 11.93 -16.56
N ALA A 142 -12.66 11.55 -15.31
CA ALA A 142 -11.88 10.35 -14.95
C ALA A 142 -12.73 9.07 -14.76
N ASN A 143 -14.06 9.14 -14.87
CA ASN A 143 -14.94 7.96 -14.81
C ASN A 143 -15.04 7.23 -16.16
N THR A 144 -13.91 6.89 -16.76
CA THR A 144 -13.87 5.94 -17.88
C THR A 144 -12.75 4.91 -17.69
N SER A 145 -13.12 3.73 -17.19
CA SER A 145 -12.49 2.49 -17.67
C SER A 145 -13.21 2.11 -18.98
N PRO A 146 -12.49 1.69 -20.02
CA PRO A 146 -11.51 0.60 -19.99
C PRO A 146 -10.07 1.09 -20.28
N GLN A 147 -9.19 1.01 -19.28
CA GLN A 147 -7.82 1.55 -19.36
C GLN A 147 -6.87 0.74 -20.26
N HIS A 148 -7.11 -0.55 -20.50
CA HIS A 148 -6.22 -1.36 -21.34
C HIS A 148 -6.28 -1.04 -22.85
N ALA A 149 -7.42 -0.55 -23.36
CA ALA A 149 -7.55 -0.21 -24.77
C ALA A 149 -6.84 1.12 -25.13
N LYS A 150 -6.66 2.03 -24.15
CA LYS A 150 -5.98 3.32 -24.32
C LYS A 150 -4.46 3.26 -24.08
N GLU A 151 -3.94 2.21 -23.45
CA GLU A 151 -2.49 2.04 -23.22
C GLU A 151 -1.73 1.71 -24.53
N MET A 152 -2.35 0.96 -25.45
CA MET A 152 -1.69 0.58 -26.71
C MET A 152 -1.39 1.79 -27.63
N ASP A 153 -2.20 2.85 -27.59
CA ASP A 153 -1.97 4.05 -28.41
C ASP A 153 -0.77 4.90 -27.94
N LEU A 154 -0.31 4.72 -26.69
CA LEU A 154 0.84 5.45 -26.14
C LEU A 154 2.18 4.88 -26.55
N LEU A 155 2.23 3.59 -26.89
CA LEU A 155 3.44 2.89 -27.31
C LEU A 155 3.60 2.87 -28.84
N SER A 156 3.04 3.89 -29.53
CA SER A 156 3.27 4.11 -30.95
C SER A 156 3.92 5.48 -31.21
N LEU A 157 4.93 5.51 -32.08
CA LEU A 157 5.65 6.72 -32.47
C LEU A 157 4.80 7.73 -33.28
N GLY A 158 3.57 7.36 -33.65
CA GLY A 158 2.72 8.20 -34.50
C GLY A 158 3.18 8.26 -35.96
N LEU A 159 3.93 7.27 -36.44
CA LEU A 159 4.32 7.19 -37.84
C LEU A 159 3.08 7.05 -38.75
N PRO A 160 3.06 7.68 -39.95
CA PRO A 160 1.99 7.50 -40.93
C PRO A 160 1.64 6.03 -41.14
N ARG A 161 0.35 5.68 -41.13
CA ARG A 161 -0.11 4.30 -41.30
C ARG A 161 0.29 3.75 -42.67
N LEU A 162 0.68 2.47 -42.71
CA LEU A 162 0.94 1.77 -43.96
C LEU A 162 -0.39 1.53 -44.68
N ASN A 163 -0.41 1.73 -45.99
CA ASN A 163 -1.61 1.52 -46.80
C ASN A 163 -1.68 0.12 -47.42
N ALA A 164 -0.52 -0.50 -47.65
CA ALA A 164 -0.40 -1.89 -48.05
C ALA A 164 -0.67 -2.83 -46.86
N GLU A 165 -1.26 -3.99 -47.15
CA GLU A 165 -1.50 -5.08 -46.18
C GLU A 165 -0.18 -5.78 -45.81
N LEU A 166 0.67 -5.11 -45.03
CA LEU A 166 1.93 -5.67 -44.52
C LEU A 166 1.77 -6.06 -43.05
N SER A 167 2.09 -7.32 -42.74
CA SER A 167 2.15 -7.83 -41.37
C SER A 167 3.47 -7.48 -40.67
N ASP A 168 3.52 -7.70 -39.36
CA ASP A 168 4.75 -7.50 -38.59
C ASP A 168 5.87 -8.46 -39.02
N ASP A 169 5.51 -9.71 -39.34
CA ASP A 169 6.40 -10.72 -39.92
C ASP A 169 6.96 -10.25 -41.27
N ASP A 170 6.12 -9.63 -42.11
CA ASP A 170 6.53 -9.13 -43.41
C ASP A 170 7.60 -8.03 -43.28
N LEU A 171 7.44 -7.12 -42.33
CA LEU A 171 8.42 -6.07 -42.04
C LEU A 171 9.72 -6.65 -41.47
N ARG A 172 9.62 -7.63 -40.57
CA ARG A 172 10.78 -8.32 -39.97
C ARG A 172 11.61 -9.05 -41.02
N GLU A 173 10.98 -9.83 -41.88
CA GLU A 173 11.66 -10.57 -42.94
C GLU A 173 12.27 -9.62 -43.99
N THR A 174 11.58 -8.54 -44.34
CA THR A 174 12.10 -7.51 -45.27
C THR A 174 13.29 -6.76 -44.67
N ALA A 175 13.25 -6.43 -43.38
CA ALA A 175 14.36 -5.79 -42.67
C ALA A 175 15.62 -6.67 -42.68
N TYR A 176 15.47 -7.97 -42.45
CA TYR A 176 16.57 -8.94 -42.53
C TYR A 176 17.15 -9.03 -43.96
N GLU A 177 16.32 -9.00 -45.00
CA GLU A 177 16.77 -8.96 -46.40
C GLU A 177 17.59 -7.69 -46.72
N VAL A 178 17.19 -6.54 -46.17
CA VAL A 178 17.94 -5.27 -46.30
C VAL A 178 19.30 -5.37 -45.59
N LEU A 179 19.37 -5.99 -44.41
CA LEU A 179 20.63 -6.22 -43.70
C LEU A 179 21.57 -7.11 -44.51
N LEU A 180 21.07 -8.24 -45.05
CA LEU A 180 21.85 -9.13 -45.91
C LEU A 180 22.38 -8.43 -47.16
N ALA A 181 21.53 -7.62 -47.82
CA ALA A 181 21.94 -6.83 -48.98
C ALA A 181 23.03 -5.81 -48.63
N SER A 182 22.93 -5.16 -47.47
CA SER A 182 23.92 -4.20 -46.96
C SER A 182 25.28 -4.86 -46.70
N LEU A 183 25.27 -6.04 -46.09
CA LEU A 183 26.48 -6.83 -45.82
C LEU A 183 27.14 -7.32 -47.11
N PHE A 184 26.32 -7.69 -48.09
CA PHE A 184 26.80 -8.10 -49.41
C PHE A 184 27.46 -6.93 -50.17
N VAL A 185 26.81 -5.76 -50.24
CA VAL A 185 27.36 -4.59 -50.96
C VAL A 185 28.58 -4.00 -50.28
N SER A 186 28.68 -4.06 -48.96
CA SER A 186 29.87 -3.61 -48.23
C SER A 186 31.09 -4.52 -48.39
N GLY A 187 30.97 -5.65 -49.09
CA GLY A 187 32.06 -6.60 -49.33
C GLY A 187 32.50 -7.36 -48.08
N LYS A 188 31.69 -7.33 -47.02
CA LYS A 188 31.99 -7.93 -45.71
C LYS A 188 31.53 -9.39 -45.58
N LEU A 189 30.83 -9.92 -46.58
CA LEU A 189 30.30 -11.28 -46.60
C LEU A 189 30.59 -11.97 -47.94
N TYR A 190 31.42 -13.02 -47.91
CA TYR A 190 31.62 -13.93 -49.03
C TYR A 190 30.86 -15.21 -48.78
N PHE A 191 29.85 -15.46 -49.60
CA PHE A 191 29.05 -16.63 -49.42
C PHE A 191 29.70 -17.87 -50.06
N ALA A 192 30.39 -18.71 -49.27
CA ALA A 192 30.98 -19.97 -49.74
C ALA A 192 29.89 -21.01 -50.12
N GLU A 193 30.21 -21.93 -51.04
CA GLU A 193 29.37 -23.09 -51.35
C GLU A 193 29.38 -24.08 -50.18
N GLU A 194 28.25 -24.24 -49.49
CA GLU A 194 28.08 -25.40 -48.61
C GLU A 194 27.90 -26.66 -49.48
N LYS A 195 28.95 -27.47 -49.57
CA LYS A 195 28.80 -28.88 -49.89
C LYS A 195 27.95 -29.50 -48.77
N ARG A 196 26.81 -30.09 -49.15
CA ARG A 196 25.90 -30.82 -48.24
C ARG A 196 26.67 -31.70 -47.25
N GLU A 197 26.84 -31.23 -46.02
CA GLU A 197 27.13 -32.07 -44.87
C GLU A 197 25.85 -32.33 -44.06
N LYS A 198 25.79 -33.54 -43.52
CA LYS A 198 24.59 -34.17 -42.98
C LYS A 198 24.27 -33.64 -41.57
N LYS A 199 22.99 -33.25 -41.37
CA LYS A 199 22.24 -33.06 -40.10
C LYS A 199 22.78 -31.96 -39.15
N PRO A 200 21.99 -30.91 -38.83
CA PRO A 200 22.32 -30.02 -37.73
C PRO A 200 22.01 -30.72 -36.39
N LYS A 201 23.01 -30.82 -35.51
CA LYS A 201 22.82 -31.16 -34.10
C LYS A 201 22.41 -29.90 -33.36
N PHE A 202 21.13 -29.76 -33.08
CA PHE A 202 20.61 -28.74 -32.16
C PHE A 202 21.03 -29.07 -30.71
N LEU A 203 21.34 -28.01 -29.95
CA LEU A 203 21.57 -27.93 -28.51
C LEU A 203 22.93 -28.42 -27.96
N LYS A 204 23.96 -27.57 -28.08
CA LYS A 204 25.00 -27.43 -27.06
C LYS A 204 25.59 -26.02 -27.12
N GLY A 205 25.12 -25.14 -26.23
CA GLY A 205 25.58 -23.75 -26.18
C GLY A 205 25.01 -22.92 -25.05
N LEU A 206 24.57 -23.53 -23.95
CA LEU A 206 24.34 -22.85 -22.67
C LEU A 206 25.22 -23.57 -21.64
N ARG A 207 26.46 -23.12 -21.49
CA ARG A 207 27.26 -23.10 -20.23
C ARG A 207 28.73 -22.73 -20.46
N SER A 208 29.10 -21.63 -19.79
CA SER A 208 30.36 -21.30 -19.11
C SER A 208 31.71 -21.54 -19.80
N LYS A 209 32.40 -20.40 -20.02
CA LYS A 209 33.83 -20.21 -20.28
C LYS A 209 34.74 -21.24 -19.61
N THR A 210 35.71 -21.74 -20.37
CA THR A 210 37.05 -22.08 -19.84
C THR A 210 38.10 -21.73 -20.89
N GLU A 211 39.16 -21.11 -20.42
CA GLU A 211 40.22 -20.40 -21.15
C GLU A 211 41.07 -21.27 -22.08
N GLY A 212 41.64 -20.60 -23.10
CA GLY A 212 43.01 -20.88 -23.55
C GLY A 212 43.17 -21.52 -24.93
N SER A 213 43.31 -20.69 -25.97
CA SER A 213 44.50 -20.71 -26.86
C SER A 213 44.40 -19.66 -27.96
N ASN A 214 45.50 -18.95 -28.16
CA ASN A 214 45.68 -17.90 -29.14
C ASN A 214 45.62 -18.44 -30.58
N SER A 215 44.66 -17.96 -31.36
CA SER A 215 44.81 -17.75 -32.80
C SER A 215 43.86 -16.63 -33.23
N ALA A 216 44.39 -15.58 -33.85
CA ALA A 216 43.60 -14.45 -34.33
C ALA A 216 42.42 -14.92 -35.21
N PRO A 217 41.17 -14.49 -34.96
CA PRO A 217 40.05 -14.90 -35.79
C PRO A 217 40.12 -14.16 -37.13
N GLN A 218 40.08 -14.91 -38.22
CA GLN A 218 39.86 -14.36 -39.56
C GLN A 218 38.58 -13.52 -39.56
N MET A 219 38.67 -12.29 -40.10
CA MET A 219 37.58 -11.31 -40.20
C MET A 219 36.30 -11.83 -40.89
N GLU A 220 36.40 -12.93 -41.64
CA GLU A 220 35.27 -13.64 -42.29
C GLU A 220 34.34 -14.36 -41.30
N ASN A 221 34.86 -14.90 -40.19
CA ASN A 221 34.06 -15.62 -39.20
C ASN A 221 33.24 -14.67 -38.30
N TYR A 222 33.65 -13.41 -38.20
CA TYR A 222 33.00 -12.41 -37.35
C TYR A 222 31.56 -12.15 -37.83
N TYR A 223 31.36 -11.74 -39.09
CA TYR A 223 30.01 -11.40 -39.57
C TYR A 223 29.09 -12.60 -39.73
N THR A 224 29.62 -13.80 -39.94
CA THR A 224 28.80 -15.01 -40.12
C THR A 224 28.18 -15.46 -38.80
N HIS A 225 28.94 -15.45 -37.70
CA HIS A 225 28.41 -15.75 -36.37
C HIS A 225 27.33 -14.76 -35.92
N HIS A 226 27.58 -13.45 -36.08
CA HIS A 226 26.60 -12.42 -35.71
C HIS A 226 25.35 -12.46 -36.60
N LEU A 227 25.49 -12.80 -37.89
CA LEU A 227 24.34 -12.99 -38.78
C LEU A 227 23.46 -14.16 -38.34
N ASP A 228 24.05 -15.28 -37.93
CA ASP A 228 23.29 -16.42 -37.44
C ASP A 228 22.57 -16.10 -36.12
N LEU A 229 23.19 -15.30 -35.25
CA LEU A 229 22.57 -14.76 -34.05
C LEU A 229 21.40 -13.82 -34.37
N ILE A 230 21.59 -12.82 -35.24
CA ILE A 230 20.53 -11.90 -35.68
C ILE A 230 19.38 -12.66 -36.33
N ARG A 231 19.67 -13.68 -37.16
CA ARG A 231 18.67 -14.54 -37.78
C ARG A 231 17.79 -15.24 -36.73
N VAL A 232 18.40 -15.78 -35.67
CA VAL A 232 17.70 -16.45 -34.58
C VAL A 232 16.86 -15.45 -33.78
N GLN A 233 17.44 -14.30 -33.40
CA GLN A 233 16.73 -13.25 -32.66
C GLN A 233 15.56 -12.63 -33.45
N MET A 234 15.68 -12.55 -34.78
CA MET A 234 14.60 -12.10 -35.67
C MET A 234 13.65 -13.22 -36.12
N GLU A 235 13.77 -14.43 -35.55
CA GLU A 235 12.92 -15.59 -35.87
C GLU A 235 12.87 -15.94 -37.37
N ILE A 236 13.95 -15.68 -38.11
CA ILE A 236 14.01 -15.93 -39.55
C ILE A 236 14.31 -17.41 -39.80
N SER A 237 13.45 -18.07 -40.57
CA SER A 237 13.65 -19.49 -40.91
C SER A 237 14.90 -19.71 -41.76
N GLU A 238 15.61 -20.83 -41.52
CA GLU A 238 16.82 -21.21 -42.26
C GLU A 238 16.55 -21.35 -43.76
N SER A 239 15.36 -21.81 -44.16
CA SER A 239 14.96 -21.88 -45.57
C SER A 239 14.85 -20.52 -46.23
N MET A 240 14.37 -19.50 -45.51
CA MET A 240 14.23 -18.15 -46.05
C MET A 240 15.56 -17.41 -46.07
N ASP A 241 16.39 -17.59 -45.04
CA ASP A 241 17.75 -17.07 -45.00
C ASP A 241 18.60 -17.62 -46.16
N THR A 242 18.65 -18.94 -46.34
CA THR A 242 19.41 -19.56 -47.43
C THR A 242 18.89 -19.14 -48.82
N LEU A 243 17.59 -18.89 -48.96
CA LEU A 243 16.99 -18.36 -50.18
C LEU A 243 17.43 -16.92 -50.45
N ALA A 244 17.35 -16.03 -49.46
CA ALA A 244 17.77 -14.63 -49.59
C ALA A 244 19.27 -14.53 -49.90
N LYS A 245 20.11 -15.28 -49.17
CA LYS A 245 21.55 -15.37 -49.41
C LYS A 245 21.85 -15.85 -50.85
N ARG A 246 21.16 -16.89 -51.32
CA ARG A 246 21.34 -17.43 -52.69
C ARG A 246 20.86 -16.46 -53.76
N ALA A 247 19.75 -15.77 -53.52
CA ALA A 247 19.20 -14.76 -54.42
C ALA A 247 20.21 -13.62 -54.61
N LEU A 248 20.72 -13.04 -53.52
CA LEU A 248 21.72 -11.98 -53.51
C LEU A 248 23.03 -12.40 -54.20
N ARG A 249 23.50 -13.65 -54.02
CA ARG A 249 24.65 -14.19 -54.78
C ARG A 249 24.45 -14.12 -56.29
N ARG A 250 23.27 -14.52 -56.80
CA ARG A 250 22.97 -14.55 -58.26
C ARG A 250 23.00 -13.15 -58.89
N ILE A 251 22.80 -12.11 -58.07
CA ILE A 251 22.74 -10.70 -58.50
C ILE A 251 24.11 -10.02 -58.48
N GLY A 252 25.12 -10.63 -57.84
CA GLY A 252 26.30 -9.97 -57.29
C GLY A 252 27.13 -9.04 -58.18
N SER A 253 27.11 -9.18 -59.51
CA SER A 253 27.79 -8.27 -60.43
C SER A 253 26.99 -7.03 -60.84
N LYS A 254 25.65 -7.05 -60.71
CA LYS A 254 24.75 -5.94 -61.09
C LYS A 254 24.50 -4.95 -59.94
N MET A 255 24.52 -5.42 -58.69
CA MET A 255 24.26 -4.58 -57.51
C MET A 255 25.36 -3.56 -57.20
N VAL A 256 26.61 -3.84 -57.59
CA VAL A 256 27.80 -3.05 -57.19
C VAL A 256 27.91 -1.71 -57.95
N GLN A 257 27.17 -1.53 -59.04
CA GLN A 257 27.30 -0.35 -59.93
C GLN A 257 26.23 0.74 -59.72
N GLY A 258 25.19 0.50 -58.91
CA GLY A 258 24.05 1.42 -58.71
C GLY A 258 23.81 1.82 -57.24
N GLN A 259 23.08 2.93 -57.03
CA GLN A 259 22.63 3.34 -55.69
C GLN A 259 21.57 2.36 -55.19
N LEU A 260 21.79 1.75 -54.02
CA LEU A 260 20.93 0.70 -53.47
C LEU A 260 19.82 1.31 -52.60
N ASP A 261 18.56 0.98 -52.91
CA ASP A 261 17.37 1.32 -52.13
C ASP A 261 16.50 0.07 -51.90
N VAL A 262 15.54 0.15 -50.98
CA VAL A 262 14.67 -0.99 -50.62
C VAL A 262 13.88 -1.53 -51.83
N PRO A 263 13.29 -0.69 -52.72
CA PRO A 263 12.63 -1.19 -53.93
C PRO A 263 13.58 -1.94 -54.87
N CYS A 264 14.83 -1.48 -55.02
CA CYS A 264 15.84 -2.16 -55.83
C CYS A 264 16.17 -3.54 -55.26
N ILE A 265 16.30 -3.68 -53.93
CA ILE A 265 16.50 -4.98 -53.28
C ILE A 265 15.31 -5.91 -53.58
N SER A 266 14.08 -5.46 -53.36
CA SER A 266 12.88 -6.27 -53.62
C SER A 266 12.75 -6.69 -55.09
N LEU A 267 13.04 -5.78 -56.03
CA LEU A 267 13.02 -6.11 -57.47
C LEU A 267 14.10 -7.12 -57.86
N GLN A 268 15.29 -6.99 -57.31
CA GLN A 268 16.39 -7.90 -57.61
C GLN A 268 16.13 -9.29 -57.01
N LEU A 269 15.59 -9.36 -55.79
CA LEU A 269 15.12 -10.61 -55.19
C LEU A 269 14.02 -11.25 -56.06
N LEU A 270 13.01 -10.48 -56.47
CA LEU A 270 11.97 -10.94 -57.40
C LEU A 270 12.50 -11.36 -58.78
N SER A 271 13.66 -10.86 -59.23
CA SER A 271 14.27 -11.26 -60.50
C SER A 271 15.08 -12.55 -60.41
N SER A 272 15.64 -12.85 -59.23
CA SER A 272 16.65 -13.90 -59.04
C SER A 272 16.11 -15.21 -58.47
N VAL A 273 14.95 -15.17 -57.82
CA VAL A 273 14.31 -16.34 -57.18
C VAL A 273 13.33 -17.02 -58.13
N GLY A 274 13.53 -18.31 -58.40
CA GLY A 274 12.67 -19.14 -59.24
C GLY A 274 11.60 -19.92 -58.45
N LYS A 275 10.64 -20.53 -59.17
CA LYS A 275 9.57 -21.35 -58.55
C LYS A 275 10.13 -22.52 -57.73
N PHE A 276 11.20 -23.14 -58.21
CA PHE A 276 11.82 -24.31 -57.59
C PHE A 276 12.73 -24.00 -56.39
N ASP A 277 12.94 -22.72 -56.06
CA ASP A 277 13.77 -22.34 -54.91
C ASP A 277 12.99 -22.46 -53.57
N PHE A 278 11.67 -22.68 -53.60
CA PHE A 278 10.82 -22.77 -52.41
C PHE A 278 10.47 -24.21 -52.00
N PRO A 279 10.40 -24.52 -50.69
CA PRO A 279 9.99 -25.84 -50.20
C PRO A 279 8.50 -26.14 -50.45
N THR A 280 7.66 -25.10 -50.36
CA THR A 280 6.19 -25.21 -50.44
C THR A 280 5.64 -24.04 -51.25
N GLU A 281 4.63 -24.30 -52.08
CA GLU A 281 3.97 -23.26 -52.88
C GLU A 281 3.39 -22.13 -52.00
N ARG A 282 2.90 -22.46 -50.79
CA ARG A 282 2.40 -21.46 -49.82
C ARG A 282 3.45 -20.41 -49.44
N LEU A 283 4.68 -20.83 -49.15
CA LEU A 283 5.78 -19.92 -48.79
C LEU A 283 6.16 -19.03 -49.97
N ARG A 284 6.14 -19.58 -51.19
CA ARG A 284 6.37 -18.82 -52.42
C ARG A 284 5.34 -17.71 -52.60
N VAL A 285 4.06 -18.05 -52.43
CA VAL A 285 2.93 -17.10 -52.57
C VAL A 285 3.01 -16.01 -51.49
N GLN A 286 3.28 -16.40 -50.24
CA GLN A 286 3.44 -15.45 -49.14
C GLN A 286 4.60 -14.49 -49.39
N TRP A 287 5.78 -15.01 -49.73
CA TRP A 287 6.95 -14.19 -50.05
C TRP A 287 6.71 -13.28 -51.26
N GLN A 288 6.08 -13.78 -52.34
CA GLN A 288 5.79 -12.98 -53.52
C GLN A 288 4.80 -11.85 -53.21
N ARG A 289 3.74 -12.14 -52.43
CA ARG A 289 2.76 -11.13 -51.98
C ARG A 289 3.43 -10.08 -51.10
N ARG A 290 4.34 -10.50 -50.21
CA ARG A 290 5.15 -9.59 -49.38
C ARG A 290 5.97 -8.63 -50.24
N GLN A 291 6.78 -9.13 -51.17
CA GLN A 291 7.60 -8.28 -52.05
C GLN A 291 6.73 -7.31 -52.89
N ALA A 292 5.56 -7.76 -53.35
CA ALA A 292 4.61 -6.91 -54.08
C ALA A 292 4.02 -5.81 -53.19
N ASN A 293 3.65 -6.13 -51.94
CA ASN A 293 3.13 -5.17 -50.96
C ASN A 293 4.20 -4.15 -50.55
N VAL A 294 5.47 -4.57 -50.39
CA VAL A 294 6.59 -3.66 -50.12
C VAL A 294 6.79 -2.67 -51.28
N LEU A 295 6.78 -3.15 -52.52
CA LEU A 295 6.88 -2.30 -53.70
C LEU A 295 5.68 -1.37 -53.87
N GLU A 296 4.49 -1.83 -53.52
CA GLU A 296 3.27 -1.01 -53.52
C GLU A 296 3.35 0.13 -52.51
N GLU A 297 3.77 -0.14 -51.27
CA GLU A 297 3.95 0.88 -50.23
C GLU A 297 4.96 1.94 -50.66
N LEU A 298 6.12 1.50 -51.15
CA LEU A 298 7.22 2.39 -51.50
C LEU A 298 6.98 3.16 -52.80
N LEU A 299 6.38 2.56 -53.83
CA LEU A 299 6.30 3.20 -55.15
C LEU A 299 4.96 3.87 -55.45
N LEU A 300 3.86 3.42 -54.84
CA LEU A 300 2.53 4.00 -55.07
C LEU A 300 2.08 4.94 -53.96
N PHE A 301 2.25 4.54 -52.70
CA PHE A 301 1.75 5.32 -51.57
C PHE A 301 2.73 6.39 -51.09
N SER A 302 4.03 6.17 -51.27
CA SER A 302 5.06 7.14 -50.89
C SER A 302 5.47 8.11 -52.02
N ALA A 303 5.10 7.83 -53.28
CA ALA A 303 5.42 8.69 -54.41
C ALA A 303 4.55 9.95 -54.43
N SER A 304 5.15 11.11 -54.78
CA SER A 304 4.39 12.34 -54.99
C SER A 304 3.30 12.13 -56.06
N ARG A 305 2.11 12.67 -55.81
CA ARG A 305 0.84 12.46 -56.53
C ARG A 305 0.84 12.82 -58.03
N GLU A 306 2.00 13.13 -58.59
CA GLU A 306 2.23 13.70 -59.92
C GLU A 306 2.74 12.69 -60.97
N CYS A 307 2.95 11.41 -60.62
CA CYS A 307 3.44 10.44 -61.60
C CYS A 307 2.30 9.87 -62.47
N SER A 308 2.29 10.22 -63.76
CA SER A 308 1.30 9.80 -64.78
C SER A 308 1.20 8.28 -65.01
N MET A 309 2.11 7.48 -64.44
CA MET A 309 2.19 6.03 -64.57
C MET A 309 1.61 5.25 -63.39
N SER A 310 1.04 5.92 -62.37
CA SER A 310 0.53 5.29 -61.13
C SER A 310 -0.54 4.21 -61.40
N GLU A 311 -1.45 4.43 -62.37
CA GLU A 311 -2.49 3.45 -62.70
C GLU A 311 -1.90 2.18 -63.35
N THR A 312 -0.92 2.35 -64.25
CA THR A 312 -0.22 1.22 -64.88
C THR A 312 0.56 0.41 -63.85
N LEU A 313 1.21 1.09 -62.90
CA LEU A 313 1.95 0.44 -61.82
C LEU A 313 1.00 -0.33 -60.87
N ARG A 314 -0.19 0.21 -60.56
CA ARG A 314 -1.20 -0.50 -59.77
C ARG A 314 -1.67 -1.79 -60.44
N ILE A 315 -1.91 -1.76 -61.75
CA ILE A 315 -2.29 -2.95 -62.54
C ILE A 315 -1.15 -3.98 -62.57
N VAL A 316 0.10 -3.53 -62.69
CA VAL A 316 1.26 -4.42 -62.72
C VAL A 316 1.51 -5.08 -61.35
N LEU A 317 1.38 -4.33 -60.26
CA LEU A 317 1.52 -4.86 -58.90
C LEU A 317 0.36 -5.78 -58.50
N SER A 318 -0.87 -5.53 -58.96
CA SER A 318 -1.99 -6.46 -58.72
C SER A 318 -1.78 -7.79 -59.45
N LYS A 319 -1.23 -7.77 -60.66
CA LYS A 319 -0.78 -8.99 -61.38
C LYS A 319 0.34 -9.74 -60.64
N LEU A 320 1.24 -9.02 -59.96
CA LEU A 320 2.30 -9.64 -59.15
C LEU A 320 1.74 -10.32 -57.89
N LYS A 321 0.63 -9.83 -57.33
CA LYS A 321 -0.06 -10.41 -56.17
C LYS A 321 -0.89 -11.65 -56.53
N ASN A 322 -1.46 -11.70 -57.74
CA ASN A 322 -2.30 -12.81 -58.19
C ASN A 322 -1.46 -13.96 -58.77
N THR A 323 -1.50 -15.11 -58.11
CA THR A 323 -0.59 -16.24 -58.34
C THR A 323 -0.86 -17.05 -59.60
N GLU A 324 -2.07 -16.96 -60.17
CA GLU A 324 -2.45 -17.70 -61.39
C GLU A 324 -1.82 -17.07 -62.65
N ASP A 325 -1.66 -15.74 -62.69
CA ASP A 325 -1.11 -15.01 -63.85
C ASP A 325 0.43 -15.05 -63.90
N TRP A 326 1.10 -15.11 -62.75
CA TRP A 326 2.57 -15.15 -62.65
C TRP A 326 3.19 -16.48 -63.11
N VAL A 327 2.40 -17.56 -63.13
CA VAL A 327 2.88 -18.93 -63.40
C VAL A 327 2.60 -19.38 -64.83
N VAL A 328 1.66 -18.75 -65.56
CA VAL A 328 1.18 -19.22 -66.86
C VAL A 328 1.73 -18.45 -68.07
N SER A 329 2.30 -17.26 -67.88
CA SER A 329 2.79 -16.46 -69.02
C SER A 329 4.33 -16.48 -69.13
N VAL A 330 4.79 -16.81 -70.34
CA VAL A 330 6.14 -16.74 -70.95
C VAL A 330 7.21 -15.97 -70.13
N PRO A 331 8.48 -16.45 -70.04
CA PRO A 331 9.60 -15.76 -69.37
C PRO A 331 9.74 -14.26 -69.69
N ASP A 332 9.36 -13.85 -70.89
CA ASP A 332 9.37 -12.47 -71.36
C ASP A 332 8.40 -11.54 -70.60
N GLY A 333 7.22 -12.04 -70.18
CA GLY A 333 6.23 -11.23 -69.45
C GLY A 333 6.65 -10.89 -68.01
N ARG A 334 7.42 -11.78 -67.36
CA ARG A 334 8.01 -11.52 -66.04
C ARG A 334 9.10 -10.45 -66.11
N ILE A 335 9.94 -10.50 -67.13
CA ILE A 335 11.00 -9.51 -67.37
C ILE A 335 10.36 -8.17 -67.72
N GLU A 336 9.30 -8.15 -68.54
CA GLU A 336 8.56 -6.93 -68.88
C GLU A 336 7.92 -6.27 -67.65
N VAL A 337 7.25 -7.04 -66.78
CA VAL A 337 6.69 -6.53 -65.53
C VAL A 337 7.75 -5.93 -64.62
N LEU A 338 8.86 -6.63 -64.39
CA LEU A 338 9.92 -6.15 -63.51
C LEU A 338 10.65 -4.93 -64.10
N THR A 339 10.87 -4.89 -65.42
CA THR A 339 11.48 -3.74 -66.10
C THR A 339 10.59 -2.50 -66.09
N ILE A 340 9.25 -2.66 -66.12
CA ILE A 340 8.32 -1.53 -65.92
C ILE A 340 8.47 -0.94 -64.52
N ILE A 341 8.51 -1.78 -63.48
CA ILE A 341 8.67 -1.31 -62.09
C ILE A 341 10.07 -0.70 -61.88
N GLU A 342 11.12 -1.31 -62.44
CA GLU A 342 12.50 -0.79 -62.38
C GLU A 342 12.62 0.57 -63.09
N ARG A 343 11.96 0.74 -64.25
CA ARG A 343 11.89 2.02 -64.96
C ARG A 343 11.17 3.10 -64.17
N TYR A 344 10.18 2.71 -63.36
CA TYR A 344 9.49 3.62 -62.47
C TYR A 344 10.38 4.03 -61.29
N ASN A 345 11.03 3.07 -60.62
CA ASN A 345 11.95 3.35 -59.51
C ASN A 345 13.12 4.24 -59.96
N THR A 346 13.73 3.95 -61.11
CA THR A 346 14.83 4.78 -61.66
C THR A 346 14.42 6.22 -61.95
N ARG A 347 13.16 6.48 -62.36
CA ARG A 347 12.63 7.84 -62.51
C ARG A 347 12.47 8.56 -61.17
N LEU A 348 11.98 7.88 -60.15
CA LEU A 348 11.87 8.44 -58.80
C LEU A 348 13.25 8.73 -58.20
N SER A 349 14.20 7.81 -58.35
CA SER A 349 15.57 7.99 -57.87
C SER A 349 16.34 9.08 -58.63
N ALA A 350 15.91 9.46 -59.83
CA ALA A 350 16.43 10.59 -60.60
C ALA A 350 15.81 11.96 -60.23
N ALA A 351 14.78 11.99 -59.38
CA ALA A 351 14.18 13.22 -58.88
C ALA A 351 15.19 14.05 -58.06
N PRO A 352 15.05 15.38 -57.99
CA PRO A 352 16.00 16.23 -57.27
C PRO A 352 16.04 15.88 -55.78
N LYS A 353 17.27 15.71 -55.27
CA LYS A 353 17.55 15.51 -53.85
C LYS A 353 17.20 16.79 -53.08
N LYS A 354 16.58 16.66 -51.91
CA LYS A 354 15.99 17.80 -51.19
C LYS A 354 16.97 18.48 -50.24
N PHE A 355 17.88 17.72 -49.62
CA PHE A 355 18.70 18.20 -48.51
C PHE A 355 20.21 18.22 -48.82
N GLY A 356 20.64 17.67 -49.96
CA GLY A 356 22.04 17.71 -50.40
C GLY A 356 22.95 16.79 -49.59
N LEU A 357 22.40 15.79 -48.89
CA LEU A 357 23.18 14.88 -48.05
C LEU A 357 23.95 13.86 -48.88
N LYS A 358 25.15 13.48 -48.40
CA LYS A 358 25.99 12.47 -49.08
C LYS A 358 25.27 11.11 -49.06
N GLY A 359 24.94 10.59 -50.24
CA GLY A 359 24.24 9.32 -50.39
C GLY A 359 22.71 9.42 -50.35
N GLU A 360 22.15 10.63 -50.25
CA GLU A 360 20.69 10.85 -50.20
C GLU A 360 19.99 10.17 -51.38
N THR A 361 18.94 9.40 -51.08
CA THR A 361 18.03 8.80 -52.05
C THR A 361 16.66 9.49 -51.98
N TYR A 362 15.85 9.35 -53.03
CA TYR A 362 14.45 9.79 -53.02
C TYR A 362 13.66 9.18 -51.84
N HIS A 363 13.86 7.87 -51.61
CA HIS A 363 13.13 7.06 -50.62
C HIS A 363 13.48 7.42 -49.17
N TRP A 364 14.63 8.05 -48.91
CA TRP A 364 14.99 8.53 -47.57
C TRP A 364 14.01 9.56 -47.00
N THR A 365 13.37 10.38 -47.85
CA THR A 365 12.47 11.46 -47.42
C THR A 365 11.01 11.14 -47.69
N GLN A 366 10.71 10.42 -48.77
CA GLN A 366 9.33 10.09 -49.13
C GLN A 366 8.83 8.83 -48.42
N SER A 367 9.73 7.87 -48.16
CA SER A 367 9.40 6.57 -47.55
C SER A 367 9.97 6.42 -46.14
N TYR A 368 10.29 7.53 -45.46
CA TYR A 368 10.91 7.49 -44.12
C TYR A 368 10.10 6.66 -43.12
N HIS A 369 8.77 6.74 -43.16
CA HIS A 369 7.87 6.02 -42.26
C HIS A 369 7.93 4.49 -42.46
N PHE A 370 8.28 4.03 -43.65
CA PHE A 370 8.52 2.61 -43.93
C PHE A 370 9.94 2.22 -43.50
N ASN A 371 10.94 3.02 -43.85
CA ASN A 371 12.34 2.76 -43.50
C ASN A 371 12.57 2.75 -41.99
N SER A 372 11.95 3.66 -41.23
CA SER A 372 12.01 3.69 -39.76
C SER A 372 11.42 2.43 -39.13
N ARG A 373 10.32 1.89 -39.68
CA ARG A 373 9.72 0.62 -39.22
C ARG A 373 10.62 -0.58 -39.50
N LEU A 374 11.27 -0.62 -40.67
CA LEU A 374 12.27 -1.66 -40.95
C LEU A 374 13.44 -1.59 -39.97
N TYR A 375 13.92 -0.38 -39.67
CA TYR A 375 15.00 -0.19 -38.70
C TYR A 375 14.60 -0.58 -37.28
N GLU A 376 13.37 -0.26 -36.86
CA GLU A 376 12.80 -0.70 -35.58
C GLU A 376 12.80 -2.23 -35.47
N LYS A 377 12.46 -2.94 -36.55
CA LYS A 377 12.54 -4.42 -36.59
C LYS A 377 13.96 -4.97 -36.53
N LEU A 378 14.94 -4.26 -37.07
CA LEU A 378 16.34 -4.62 -36.88
C LEU A 378 16.72 -4.48 -35.40
N LEU A 379 16.41 -3.33 -34.78
CA LEU A 379 16.71 -3.08 -33.37
C LEU A 379 16.10 -4.12 -32.44
N SER A 380 14.97 -4.73 -32.81
CA SER A 380 14.37 -5.85 -32.06
C SER A 380 15.31 -7.06 -31.89
N SER A 381 16.32 -7.24 -32.74
CA SER A 381 17.28 -8.35 -32.65
C SER A 381 18.34 -8.22 -31.55
N VAL A 382 18.43 -7.06 -30.90
CA VAL A 382 19.34 -6.81 -29.78
C VAL A 382 18.79 -7.39 -28.47
N PHE A 383 17.48 -7.65 -28.40
CA PHE A 383 16.81 -8.24 -27.26
C PHE A 383 16.83 -9.76 -27.34
N ASP A 384 16.94 -10.44 -26.20
CA ASP A 384 16.90 -11.90 -26.14
C ASP A 384 15.47 -12.42 -26.39
N MET A 385 15.32 -13.31 -27.38
CA MET A 385 14.05 -13.94 -27.74
C MET A 385 13.42 -14.82 -26.64
N LEU A 386 14.22 -15.31 -25.68
CA LEU A 386 13.75 -16.14 -24.56
C LEU A 386 13.51 -15.31 -23.31
N GLU A 387 14.33 -14.27 -23.10
CA GLU A 387 14.26 -13.35 -21.96
C GLU A 387 14.08 -11.91 -22.47
N ASP A 388 12.84 -11.55 -22.84
CA ASP A 388 12.45 -10.26 -23.45
C ASP A 388 12.98 -8.99 -22.75
N GLY A 389 13.36 -9.09 -21.47
CA GLY A 389 13.88 -8.00 -20.64
C GLY A 389 15.41 -7.83 -20.65
N GLN A 390 16.15 -8.71 -21.32
CA GLN A 390 17.61 -8.68 -21.39
C GLN A 390 18.12 -8.40 -22.80
N LEU A 391 19.28 -7.73 -22.86
CA LEU A 391 20.04 -7.61 -24.09
C LEU A 391 20.95 -8.81 -24.27
N VAL A 392 21.18 -9.19 -25.53
CA VAL A 392 22.12 -10.25 -25.90
C VAL A 392 23.57 -9.82 -25.57
N GLU A 393 24.45 -10.76 -25.20
CA GLU A 393 25.86 -10.45 -24.86
C GLU A 393 26.58 -9.70 -26.01
N GLU A 394 26.25 -10.04 -27.26
CA GLU A 394 26.80 -9.42 -28.48
C GLU A 394 25.98 -8.21 -28.99
N ALA A 395 25.24 -7.51 -28.11
CA ALA A 395 24.37 -6.39 -28.49
C ALA A 395 25.12 -5.26 -29.21
N ASP A 396 26.31 -4.88 -28.75
CA ASP A 396 27.11 -3.81 -29.35
C ASP A 396 27.60 -4.20 -30.76
N GLU A 397 27.99 -5.46 -30.96
CA GLU A 397 28.41 -6.00 -32.25
C GLU A 397 27.25 -6.09 -33.25
N ILE A 398 26.04 -6.42 -32.77
CA ILE A 398 24.81 -6.41 -33.57
C ILE A 398 24.51 -4.97 -34.03
N LEU A 399 24.59 -3.98 -33.14
CA LEU A 399 24.37 -2.57 -33.46
C LEU A 399 25.40 -2.04 -34.48
N GLU A 400 26.68 -2.40 -34.35
CA GLU A 400 27.71 -2.04 -35.36
C GLU A 400 27.42 -2.68 -36.72
N THR A 401 26.87 -3.88 -36.74
CA THR A 401 26.47 -4.56 -37.98
C THR A 401 25.27 -3.85 -38.65
N MET A 402 24.32 -3.36 -37.86
CA MET A 402 23.16 -2.61 -38.37
C MET A 402 23.54 -1.28 -39.02
N LYS A 403 24.65 -0.64 -38.64
CA LYS A 403 25.11 0.62 -39.27
C LYS A 403 25.33 0.48 -40.77
N LEU A 404 25.57 -0.74 -41.27
CA LEU A 404 25.67 -1.00 -42.71
C LEU A 404 24.37 -0.73 -43.47
N THR A 405 23.22 -0.77 -42.79
CA THR A 405 21.90 -0.49 -43.38
C THR A 405 21.59 1.00 -43.48
N TRP A 406 22.32 1.86 -42.76
CA TRP A 406 22.06 3.30 -42.69
C TRP A 406 22.04 3.99 -44.05
N PRO A 407 22.96 3.72 -45.00
CA PRO A 407 22.92 4.33 -46.33
C PRO A 407 21.72 3.91 -47.18
N ILE A 408 21.09 2.76 -46.88
CA ILE A 408 19.91 2.28 -47.62
C ILE A 408 18.65 2.90 -47.02
N LEU A 409 18.54 2.87 -45.69
CA LEU A 409 17.34 3.30 -44.96
C LEU A 409 17.29 4.82 -44.70
N GLY A 410 18.42 5.53 -44.77
CA GLY A 410 18.50 6.96 -44.45
C GLY A 410 18.61 7.26 -42.95
N ILE A 411 19.17 6.32 -42.18
CA ILE A 411 19.32 6.49 -40.73
C ILE A 411 20.59 7.29 -40.43
N THR A 412 20.44 8.40 -39.72
CA THR A 412 21.56 9.18 -39.16
C THR A 412 21.84 8.73 -37.72
N GLN A 413 23.00 9.09 -37.15
CA GLN A 413 23.31 8.77 -35.75
C GLN A 413 22.22 9.30 -34.80
N LYS A 414 21.75 10.55 -34.99
CA LYS A 414 20.67 11.13 -34.16
C LYS A 414 19.35 10.38 -34.32
N LEU A 415 19.00 9.91 -35.52
CA LEU A 415 17.80 9.07 -35.71
C LEU A 415 17.96 7.68 -35.07
N HIS A 416 19.15 7.08 -35.16
CA HIS A 416 19.44 5.82 -34.51
C HIS A 416 19.30 5.92 -33.00
N ASP A 417 19.94 6.91 -32.37
CA ASP A 417 19.90 7.08 -30.92
C ASP A 417 18.44 7.30 -30.44
N ALA A 418 17.61 7.99 -31.22
CA ALA A 418 16.18 8.21 -30.91
C ALA A 418 15.35 6.95 -31.06
N LEU A 419 15.48 6.22 -32.18
CA LEU A 419 14.77 4.96 -32.41
C LEU A 419 15.24 3.87 -31.45
N TYR A 420 16.51 3.86 -31.06
CA TYR A 420 17.05 2.90 -30.11
C TYR A 420 16.60 3.22 -28.68
N ALA A 421 16.64 4.48 -28.26
CA ALA A 421 16.04 4.90 -26.98
C ALA A 421 14.55 4.51 -26.91
N TRP A 422 13.81 4.73 -28.00
CA TRP A 422 12.41 4.32 -28.10
C TRP A 422 12.22 2.79 -27.98
N ALA A 423 13.00 2.00 -28.71
CA ALA A 423 12.90 0.53 -28.66
C ALA A 423 13.23 -0.02 -27.26
N LEU A 424 14.29 0.49 -26.63
CA LEU A 424 14.65 0.15 -25.25
C LEU A 424 13.53 0.50 -24.27
N PHE A 425 12.95 1.69 -24.41
CA PHE A 425 11.85 2.14 -23.57
C PHE A 425 10.57 1.32 -23.76
N GLN A 426 10.23 0.97 -25.00
CA GLN A 426 9.06 0.16 -25.29
C GLN A 426 9.18 -1.24 -24.67
N LYS A 427 10.37 -1.85 -24.75
CA LYS A 427 10.66 -3.13 -24.09
C LYS A 427 10.67 -3.00 -22.57
N PHE A 428 11.20 -1.91 -22.02
CA PHE A 428 11.07 -1.60 -20.59
C PHE A 428 9.60 -1.48 -20.16
N ALA A 429 8.75 -0.76 -20.90
CA ALA A 429 7.34 -0.58 -20.56
C ALA A 429 6.56 -1.90 -20.54
N GLN A 430 7.02 -2.92 -21.25
CA GLN A 430 6.45 -4.27 -21.27
C GLN A 430 7.00 -5.18 -20.16
N THR A 431 8.30 -5.08 -19.86
CA THR A 431 9.03 -6.04 -19.01
C THR A 431 9.26 -5.55 -17.58
N GLY A 432 9.32 -4.22 -17.36
CA GLY A 432 9.64 -3.61 -16.07
C GLY A 432 11.12 -3.63 -15.70
N GLU A 433 12.02 -4.07 -16.60
CA GLU A 433 13.45 -4.26 -16.30
C GLU A 433 14.25 -2.95 -16.23
N ILE A 434 14.83 -2.65 -15.06
CA ILE A 434 15.50 -1.37 -14.80
C ILE A 434 16.72 -1.11 -15.69
N LEU A 435 17.43 -2.15 -16.12
CA LEU A 435 18.64 -2.00 -16.93
C LEU A 435 18.32 -1.36 -18.29
N LEU A 436 17.18 -1.71 -18.89
CA LEU A 436 16.69 -1.12 -20.14
C LEU A 436 16.36 0.36 -19.97
N LEU A 437 15.80 0.74 -18.81
CA LEU A 437 15.51 2.14 -18.50
C LEU A 437 16.78 2.97 -18.34
N LYS A 438 17.81 2.43 -17.66
CA LYS A 438 19.12 3.09 -17.52
C LYS A 438 19.82 3.26 -18.87
N GLN A 439 19.71 2.27 -19.75
CA GLN A 439 20.25 2.38 -21.11
C GLN A 439 19.48 3.41 -21.94
N THR A 440 18.15 3.47 -21.80
CA THR A 440 17.32 4.53 -22.42
C THR A 440 17.81 5.92 -22.00
N ASP A 441 18.07 6.11 -20.71
CA ASP A 441 18.57 7.38 -20.16
C ASP A 441 19.93 7.78 -20.78
N LEU A 442 20.85 6.82 -20.91
CA LEU A 442 22.14 7.01 -21.59
C LEU A 442 21.96 7.44 -23.06
N GLN A 443 21.04 6.80 -23.80
CA GLN A 443 20.79 7.15 -25.20
C GLN A 443 20.18 8.54 -25.35
N ILE A 444 19.27 8.94 -24.46
CA ILE A 444 18.69 10.29 -24.45
C ILE A 444 19.75 11.36 -24.11
N GLN A 445 20.69 11.05 -23.21
CA GLN A 445 21.81 11.94 -22.95
C GLN A 445 22.72 12.09 -24.19
N LYS A 446 23.00 11.00 -24.91
CA LYS A 446 23.75 11.06 -26.19
C LYS A 446 23.01 11.91 -27.22
N LEU A 447 21.69 11.79 -27.34
CA LEU A 447 20.88 12.61 -28.26
C LEU A 447 21.07 14.11 -28.06
N LYS A 448 21.18 14.56 -26.81
CA LYS A 448 21.39 15.98 -26.47
C LYS A 448 22.79 16.50 -26.81
N LEU A 449 23.79 15.61 -26.89
CA LEU A 449 25.16 15.97 -27.23
C LEU A 449 25.38 16.11 -28.75
N HIS A 450 24.40 15.74 -29.57
CA HIS A 450 24.50 15.85 -31.03
C HIS A 450 24.36 17.29 -31.51
N ASN A 451 25.48 17.89 -31.92
CA ASN A 451 25.50 19.13 -32.69
C ASN A 451 25.45 18.79 -34.18
N ASN A 452 24.28 18.91 -34.79
CA ASN A 452 24.11 18.64 -36.22
C ASN A 452 24.43 19.89 -37.05
N VAL A 453 24.84 19.67 -38.30
CA VAL A 453 24.89 20.73 -39.32
C VAL A 453 23.45 21.03 -39.76
N ARG A 454 23.14 22.29 -40.09
CA ARG A 454 21.78 22.75 -40.44
C ARG A 454 21.05 21.86 -41.46
N GLU A 455 21.74 21.32 -42.46
CA GLU A 455 21.16 20.45 -43.47
C GLU A 455 20.69 19.09 -42.90
N ALA A 456 21.40 18.56 -41.90
CA ALA A 456 21.01 17.33 -41.21
C ALA A 456 19.84 17.55 -40.24
N GLU A 457 19.70 18.75 -39.68
CA GLU A 457 18.54 19.13 -38.85
C GLU A 457 17.28 19.22 -39.71
N LEU A 458 17.33 19.98 -40.82
CA LEU A 458 16.21 20.09 -41.76
C LEU A 458 15.77 18.73 -42.34
N TYR A 459 16.71 17.80 -42.51
CA TYR A 459 16.40 16.44 -42.92
C TYR A 459 15.62 15.68 -41.84
N ILE A 460 16.05 15.73 -40.58
CA ILE A 460 15.37 15.08 -39.45
C ILE A 460 13.98 15.70 -39.22
N ASP A 461 13.87 17.02 -39.36
CA ASP A 461 12.61 17.75 -39.22
C ASP A 461 11.57 17.39 -40.30
N SER A 462 12.01 16.80 -41.43
CA SER A 462 11.10 16.32 -42.47
C SER A 462 10.32 15.05 -42.09
N PHE A 463 10.69 14.37 -41.00
CA PHE A 463 10.11 13.09 -40.60
C PHE A 463 8.90 13.32 -39.69
N VAL A 464 7.73 13.50 -40.30
CA VAL A 464 6.52 13.94 -39.59
C VAL A 464 5.79 12.79 -38.87
N CYS A 465 5.63 12.91 -37.56
CA CYS A 465 4.81 12.01 -36.75
C CYS A 465 3.54 12.71 -36.28
N SER A 466 2.41 12.00 -36.30
CA SER A 466 1.15 12.48 -35.72
C SER A 466 1.18 12.33 -34.20
N VAL A 467 0.91 13.42 -33.48
CA VAL A 467 0.87 13.43 -32.02
C VAL A 467 -0.55 13.77 -31.58
N GLU A 468 -1.22 12.79 -30.99
CA GLU A 468 -2.46 13.02 -30.25
C GLU A 468 -2.11 13.37 -28.79
N GLY A 469 -2.14 14.66 -28.48
CA GLY A 469 -1.89 15.18 -27.14
C GLY A 469 -2.36 16.63 -26.99
N PHE A 470 -3.05 16.95 -25.90
CA PHE A 470 -3.51 18.31 -25.54
C PHE A 470 -4.52 18.96 -26.51
N GLY A 471 -5.61 18.28 -26.85
CA GLY A 471 -6.77 18.92 -27.51
C GLY A 471 -6.54 19.45 -28.93
N SER A 472 -5.33 19.29 -29.50
CA SER A 472 -5.00 19.61 -30.88
C SER A 472 -4.18 18.49 -31.52
N ASN A 473 -4.50 18.16 -32.78
CA ASN A 473 -3.72 17.21 -33.56
C ASN A 473 -2.45 17.92 -34.06
N GLY A 474 -1.38 17.83 -33.28
CA GLY A 474 -0.08 18.39 -33.62
C GLY A 474 0.76 17.43 -34.48
N THR A 475 1.71 18.00 -35.23
CA THR A 475 2.73 17.24 -35.96
C THR A 475 4.10 17.57 -35.39
N LEU A 476 4.87 16.56 -34.98
CA LEU A 476 6.26 16.70 -34.52
C LEU A 476 7.20 15.93 -35.45
N ASN A 477 8.49 16.26 -35.41
CA ASN A 477 9.48 15.39 -36.05
C ASN A 477 9.61 14.06 -35.26
N LEU A 478 10.23 13.05 -35.86
CA LEU A 478 10.32 11.71 -35.27
C LEU A 478 11.06 11.68 -33.93
N VAL A 479 12.11 12.49 -33.78
CA VAL A 479 12.92 12.54 -32.55
C VAL A 479 12.11 13.15 -31.41
N ASP A 480 11.46 14.29 -31.68
CA ASP A 480 10.62 14.99 -30.71
C ASP A 480 9.37 14.17 -30.36
N SER A 481 8.80 13.43 -31.32
CA SER A 481 7.70 12.48 -31.07
C SER A 481 8.13 11.36 -30.12
N ALA A 482 9.29 10.74 -30.35
CA ALA A 482 9.82 9.69 -29.49
C ALA A 482 10.05 10.21 -28.06
N LEU A 483 10.73 11.35 -27.92
CA LEU A 483 11.01 11.97 -26.62
C LEU A 483 9.73 12.38 -25.90
N LEU A 484 8.76 12.98 -26.60
CA LEU A 484 7.47 13.36 -26.03
C LEU A 484 6.69 12.13 -25.55
N LYS A 485 6.63 11.05 -26.34
CA LYS A 485 5.90 9.83 -25.96
C LYS A 485 6.53 9.15 -24.73
N ILE A 486 7.86 9.07 -24.67
CA ILE A 486 8.61 8.58 -23.50
C ILE A 486 8.27 9.44 -22.27
N ASN A 487 8.37 10.77 -22.41
CA ASN A 487 8.06 11.71 -21.33
C ASN A 487 6.60 11.57 -20.88
N MET A 488 5.63 11.56 -21.81
CA MET A 488 4.21 11.44 -21.50
C MET A 488 3.89 10.15 -20.75
N TRP A 489 4.50 9.03 -21.13
CA TRP A 489 4.32 7.77 -20.44
C TRP A 489 4.90 7.85 -19.02
N CYS A 490 6.14 8.31 -18.86
CA CYS A 490 6.77 8.47 -17.55
C CYS A 490 5.97 9.44 -16.66
N HIS A 491 5.53 10.57 -17.21
CA HIS A 491 4.75 11.58 -16.52
C HIS A 491 3.40 11.04 -16.03
N ARG A 492 2.73 10.16 -16.79
CA ARG A 492 1.50 9.48 -16.33
C ARG A 492 1.75 8.56 -15.14
N GLN A 493 2.84 7.78 -15.17
CA GLN A 493 3.21 6.90 -14.06
C GLN A 493 3.59 7.72 -12.82
N LEU A 494 4.38 8.79 -13.00
CA LEU A 494 4.82 9.68 -11.92
C LEU A 494 3.66 10.50 -11.35
N LYS A 495 2.66 10.92 -12.15
CA LYS A 495 1.44 11.58 -11.63
C LYS A 495 0.66 10.69 -10.64
N ASN A 496 0.93 9.39 -10.57
CA ASN A 496 0.37 8.47 -9.58
C ASN A 496 1.42 7.48 -9.05
N TYR A 497 2.59 7.99 -8.66
CA TYR A 497 3.71 7.14 -8.26
C TYR A 497 3.43 6.27 -7.02
N HIS A 498 2.52 6.69 -6.14
CA HIS A 498 2.11 5.91 -4.98
C HIS A 498 1.45 4.57 -5.35
N LEU A 499 0.81 4.48 -6.52
CA LEU A 499 0.18 3.26 -7.02
C LEU A 499 1.20 2.33 -7.71
N TYR A 500 2.05 2.89 -8.57
CA TYR A 500 2.92 2.11 -9.45
C TYR A 500 4.25 1.68 -8.82
N PHE A 501 4.73 2.42 -7.81
CA PHE A 501 6.02 2.16 -7.21
C PHE A 501 5.89 1.73 -5.74
N SER A 502 6.84 0.90 -5.32
CA SER A 502 7.02 0.44 -3.95
C SER A 502 8.46 0.68 -3.51
N GLN A 503 8.76 0.46 -2.23
CA GLN A 503 10.12 0.59 -1.72
C GLN A 503 11.12 -0.31 -2.46
N ALA A 504 10.68 -1.49 -2.94
CA ALA A 504 11.51 -2.40 -3.72
C ALA A 504 11.88 -1.85 -5.11
N ASN A 505 11.02 -1.02 -5.71
CA ASN A 505 11.17 -0.49 -7.07
C ASN A 505 11.54 1.00 -7.09
N CYS A 506 12.07 1.53 -5.98
CA CYS A 506 12.45 2.94 -5.83
C CYS A 506 13.51 3.39 -6.88
N SER A 507 14.40 2.47 -7.30
CA SER A 507 15.41 2.73 -8.32
C SER A 507 14.80 2.97 -9.72
N ILE A 508 13.66 2.33 -10.03
CA ILE A 508 12.91 2.58 -11.27
C ILE A 508 12.27 3.96 -11.22
N PHE A 509 11.69 4.33 -10.08
CA PHE A 509 11.14 5.66 -9.84
C PHE A 509 12.19 6.77 -10.04
N GLU A 510 13.38 6.62 -9.44
CA GLU A 510 14.48 7.58 -9.61
C GLU A 510 14.89 7.71 -11.09
N SER A 511 15.00 6.58 -11.80
CA SER A 511 15.39 6.59 -13.22
C SER A 511 14.32 7.24 -14.12
N MET A 512 13.03 6.99 -13.86
CA MET A 512 11.93 7.67 -14.58
C MET A 512 11.88 9.16 -14.29
N LEU A 513 12.12 9.56 -13.04
CA LEU A 513 12.17 10.96 -12.65
C LEU A 513 13.29 11.68 -13.41
N ASN A 514 14.48 11.08 -13.50
CA ASN A 514 15.60 11.63 -14.26
C ASN A 514 15.25 11.85 -15.74
N LEU A 515 14.59 10.88 -16.38
CA LEU A 515 14.15 10.98 -17.77
C LEU A 515 13.19 12.14 -18.01
N VAL A 516 12.23 12.34 -17.09
CA VAL A 516 11.27 13.43 -17.15
C VAL A 516 11.95 14.78 -16.90
N LEU A 517 12.86 14.86 -15.93
CA LEU A 517 13.65 16.07 -15.68
C LEU A 517 14.56 16.44 -16.85
N LEU A 518 15.12 15.46 -17.55
CA LEU A 518 15.88 15.70 -18.79
C LEU A 518 15.01 16.31 -19.90
N THR A 519 13.69 16.19 -19.85
CA THR A 519 12.79 16.65 -20.91
C THR A 519 11.86 17.78 -20.43
N ALA A 520 12.13 18.36 -19.25
CA ALA A 520 11.31 19.34 -18.54
C ALA A 520 11.14 20.71 -19.23
N ALA A 521 11.69 20.91 -20.42
CA ALA A 521 11.56 22.17 -21.17
C ALA A 521 10.13 22.47 -21.69
N ASN A 522 9.19 21.53 -21.56
CA ASN A 522 7.86 21.58 -22.19
C ASN A 522 6.69 21.58 -21.17
N LEU A 523 6.82 22.30 -20.05
CA LEU A 523 5.67 22.52 -19.15
C LEU A 523 4.61 23.37 -19.87
N THR A 524 3.35 22.93 -19.83
CA THR A 524 2.20 23.67 -20.36
C THR A 524 1.51 24.45 -19.24
N ASP A 525 1.09 25.70 -19.51
CA ASP A 525 0.43 26.60 -18.56
C ASP A 525 -0.78 25.98 -17.82
N ASP A 526 -1.47 25.00 -18.43
CA ASP A 526 -2.63 24.31 -17.84
C ASP A 526 -2.30 23.51 -16.56
N ASP A 527 -1.05 23.08 -16.34
CA ASP A 527 -0.66 22.30 -15.16
C ASP A 527 -0.40 23.20 -13.92
N GLU A 528 -0.19 24.52 -14.07
CA GLU A 528 0.04 25.46 -12.97
C GLU A 528 -1.25 25.97 -12.31
N GLU A 529 -2.33 26.13 -13.08
CA GLU A 529 -3.60 26.72 -12.60
C GLU A 529 -4.39 25.80 -11.63
N ALA A 530 -4.03 24.52 -11.56
CA ALA A 530 -4.67 23.50 -10.72
C ALA A 530 -3.99 23.26 -9.35
N MET A 531 -3.00 24.08 -8.98
CA MET A 531 -2.24 23.87 -7.74
C MET A 531 -3.02 24.28 -6.48
N LEU A 532 -3.17 23.34 -5.53
CA LEU A 532 -3.68 23.63 -4.18
C LEU A 532 -2.69 24.48 -3.34
N ILE A 533 -1.40 24.36 -3.64
CA ILE A 533 -0.31 25.03 -2.94
C ILE A 533 0.60 25.64 -4.02
N GLY A 534 0.77 26.96 -4.00
CA GLY A 534 1.64 27.66 -4.95
C GLY A 534 3.12 27.31 -4.77
N THR A 535 3.88 27.35 -5.86
CA THR A 535 5.34 27.19 -5.84
C THR A 535 6.04 28.40 -5.21
N SER A 536 7.23 28.18 -4.64
CA SER A 536 8.04 29.24 -4.05
C SER A 536 8.56 30.22 -5.11
N LEU A 537 8.68 31.51 -4.74
CA LEU A 537 9.17 32.55 -5.64
C LEU A 537 10.64 32.28 -6.01
N GLY A 538 10.90 31.99 -7.30
CA GLY A 538 12.24 31.66 -7.81
C GLY A 538 12.49 30.16 -8.03
N SER A 539 11.45 29.32 -8.09
CA SER A 539 11.57 27.89 -8.37
C SER A 539 12.10 27.63 -9.79
N THR A 540 13.06 26.69 -9.90
CA THR A 540 13.50 26.13 -11.18
C THR A 540 12.35 25.35 -11.85
N PRO A 541 12.29 25.25 -13.19
CA PRO A 541 11.25 24.47 -13.87
C PRO A 541 11.23 23.01 -13.41
N GLU A 542 12.39 22.44 -13.06
CA GLU A 542 12.52 21.11 -12.47
C GLU A 542 11.81 21.02 -11.11
N SER A 543 12.03 21.99 -10.22
CA SER A 543 11.35 22.03 -8.92
C SER A 543 9.84 22.25 -9.04
N THR A 544 9.39 23.06 -10.00
CA THR A 544 7.96 23.26 -10.29
C THR A 544 7.33 21.95 -10.77
N LEU A 545 7.97 21.23 -11.68
CA LEU A 545 7.49 19.94 -12.17
C LEU A 545 7.39 18.91 -11.05
N ILE A 546 8.41 18.81 -10.19
CA ILE A 546 8.39 17.88 -9.05
C ILE A 546 7.25 18.24 -8.08
N HIS A 547 7.07 19.53 -7.79
CA HIS A 547 5.96 19.99 -6.96
C HIS A 547 4.60 19.56 -7.53
N ILE A 548 4.38 19.72 -8.85
CA ILE A 548 3.16 19.26 -9.54
C ILE A 548 2.97 17.76 -9.36
N LEU A 549 4.02 16.97 -9.62
CA LEU A 549 3.97 15.51 -9.56
C LEU A 549 3.62 15.01 -8.15
N VAL A 550 4.23 15.60 -7.11
CA VAL A 550 3.95 15.28 -5.71
C VAL A 550 2.49 15.57 -5.36
N VAL A 551 2.01 16.80 -5.65
CA VAL A 551 0.63 17.20 -5.35
C VAL A 551 -0.38 16.29 -6.08
N ARG A 552 -0.18 16.04 -7.38
CA ARG A 552 -1.08 15.19 -8.18
C ARG A 552 -1.07 13.73 -7.72
N SER A 553 0.10 13.17 -7.37
CA SER A 553 0.15 11.81 -6.88
C SER A 553 -0.50 11.65 -5.52
N ILE A 554 -0.38 12.62 -4.63
CA ILE A 554 -1.04 12.57 -3.32
C ILE A 554 -2.55 12.70 -3.48
N GLN A 555 -3.03 13.60 -4.34
CA GLN A 555 -4.46 13.69 -4.65
C GLN A 555 -5.00 12.36 -5.22
N ALA A 556 -4.25 11.69 -6.10
CA ALA A 556 -4.64 10.39 -6.63
C ALA A 556 -4.63 9.29 -5.56
N ALA A 557 -3.58 9.24 -4.73
CA ALA A 557 -3.46 8.29 -3.62
C ALA A 557 -4.58 8.47 -2.59
N TYR A 558 -4.89 9.72 -2.24
CA TYR A 558 -5.97 10.11 -1.35
C TYR A 558 -7.34 9.64 -1.87
N LYS A 559 -7.63 9.84 -3.16
CA LYS A 559 -8.87 9.34 -3.78
C LYS A 559 -8.99 7.82 -3.68
N ASN A 560 -7.90 7.10 -3.96
CA ASN A 560 -7.88 5.64 -3.85
C ASN A 560 -8.07 5.18 -2.39
N ALA A 561 -7.43 5.85 -1.43
CA ALA A 561 -7.60 5.57 -0.01
C ALA A 561 -9.04 5.85 0.46
N LEU A 562 -9.67 6.92 -0.01
CA LEU A 562 -11.07 7.25 0.29
C LEU A 562 -12.03 6.18 -0.23
N ILE A 563 -11.84 5.71 -1.48
CA ILE A 563 -12.65 4.63 -2.06
C ILE A 563 -12.43 3.30 -1.30
N SER A 564 -11.18 3.00 -0.94
CA SER A 564 -10.84 1.82 -0.15
C SER A 564 -11.51 1.86 1.23
N ALA A 565 -11.43 3.00 1.92
CA ALA A 565 -12.02 3.22 3.23
C ALA A 565 -13.56 3.13 3.21
N ASP A 566 -14.23 3.67 2.19
CA ASP A 566 -15.69 3.51 2.03
C ASP A 566 -16.06 2.04 1.80
N GLY A 567 -15.27 1.31 1.00
CA GLY A 567 -15.46 -0.13 0.78
C GLY A 567 -15.30 -0.95 2.07
N GLN A 568 -14.24 -0.68 2.84
CA GLN A 568 -13.91 -1.38 4.09
C GLN A 568 -14.84 -1.00 5.24
N SER A 569 -15.37 0.23 5.29
CA SER A 569 -16.28 0.70 6.33
C SER A 569 -17.50 -0.21 6.49
N LYS A 570 -18.01 -0.72 5.36
CA LYS A 570 -19.16 -1.63 5.29
C LYS A 570 -18.83 -3.03 5.80
N ALA A 571 -17.56 -3.44 5.76
CA ALA A 571 -17.09 -4.74 6.21
C ALA A 571 -16.71 -4.74 7.70
N GLU A 572 -16.05 -3.67 8.17
CA GLU A 572 -15.55 -3.54 9.54
C GLU A 572 -16.54 -2.85 10.50
N PHE A 573 -17.67 -2.34 10.00
CA PHE A 573 -18.62 -1.53 10.78
C PHE A 573 -17.97 -0.33 11.50
N LYS A 574 -16.96 0.27 10.87
CA LYS A 574 -16.25 1.46 11.35
C LYS A 574 -16.52 2.66 10.45
N HIS A 575 -16.41 3.87 11.00
CA HIS A 575 -16.59 5.09 10.23
C HIS A 575 -15.47 5.25 9.17
N PRO A 576 -15.79 5.64 7.91
CA PRO A 576 -14.81 5.78 6.83
C PRO A 576 -13.60 6.68 7.17
N LEU A 577 -13.80 7.75 7.96
CA LEU A 577 -12.72 8.67 8.35
C LEU A 577 -11.65 8.02 9.24
N ILE A 578 -12.01 7.02 10.04
CA ILE A 578 -11.07 6.27 10.88
C ILE A 578 -10.15 5.42 10.00
N LEU A 579 -10.76 4.69 9.06
CA LEU A 579 -10.04 3.86 8.11
C LEU A 579 -9.16 4.71 7.19
N LEU A 580 -9.69 5.84 6.72
CA LEU A 580 -8.93 6.81 5.94
C LEU A 580 -7.70 7.31 6.68
N ALA A 581 -7.81 7.70 7.96
CA ALA A 581 -6.66 8.14 8.76
C ALA A 581 -5.57 7.05 8.86
N SER A 582 -5.98 5.79 9.04
CA SER A 582 -5.04 4.66 9.11
C SER A 582 -4.34 4.37 7.78
N GLU A 583 -5.07 4.41 6.66
CA GLU A 583 -4.52 4.23 5.31
C GLU A 583 -3.58 5.38 4.92
N LEU A 584 -3.96 6.63 5.25
CA LEU A 584 -3.10 7.80 5.01
C LEU A 584 -1.82 7.76 5.84
N LYS A 585 -1.86 7.22 7.07
CA LYS A 585 -0.65 7.03 7.89
C LYS A 585 0.35 6.10 7.20
N LEU A 586 -0.12 4.98 6.63
CA LEU A 586 0.71 4.07 5.86
C LEU A 586 1.28 4.73 4.59
N LEU A 587 0.47 5.55 3.91
CA LEU A 587 0.93 6.32 2.74
C LEU A 587 1.99 7.36 3.10
N VAL A 588 1.83 8.06 4.22
CA VAL A 588 2.82 9.01 4.76
C VAL A 588 4.14 8.29 5.09
N GLU A 589 4.09 7.12 5.72
CA GLU A 589 5.29 6.33 5.98
C GLU A 589 5.98 5.90 4.69
N LYS A 590 5.21 5.48 3.68
CA LYS A 590 5.72 5.13 2.35
C LYS A 590 6.36 6.34 1.65
N GLU A 591 5.72 7.50 1.69
CA GLU A 591 6.21 8.76 1.12
C GLU A 591 7.57 9.15 1.74
N CYS A 592 7.64 9.20 3.06
CA CYS A 592 8.86 9.58 3.77
C CYS A 592 10.00 8.58 3.59
N SER A 593 9.72 7.28 3.51
CA SER A 593 10.75 6.23 3.43
C SER A 593 11.23 5.93 2.01
N ALA A 594 10.35 5.99 1.01
CA ALA A 594 10.66 5.55 -0.35
C ALA A 594 10.87 6.72 -1.34
N PHE A 595 10.08 7.80 -1.25
CA PHE A 595 10.03 8.82 -2.30
C PHE A 595 10.69 10.14 -1.90
N SER A 596 10.44 10.62 -0.68
CA SER A 596 11.02 11.85 -0.15
C SER A 596 12.56 11.91 -0.27
N PRO A 597 13.34 10.85 0.01
CA PRO A 597 14.80 10.91 -0.14
C PRO A 597 15.29 11.09 -1.59
N VAL A 598 14.54 10.57 -2.56
CA VAL A 598 14.84 10.72 -3.99
C VAL A 598 14.47 12.12 -4.46
N LEU A 599 13.28 12.58 -4.09
CA LEU A 599 12.75 13.89 -4.47
C LEU A 599 13.56 15.04 -3.85
N HIS A 600 14.06 14.87 -2.62
CA HIS A 600 14.85 15.87 -1.92
C HIS A 600 16.14 16.27 -2.66
N LYS A 601 16.71 15.38 -3.49
CA LYS A 601 17.90 15.68 -4.32
C LYS A 601 17.64 16.80 -5.33
N TYR A 602 16.40 16.91 -5.81
CA TYR A 602 16.00 17.84 -6.87
C TYR A 602 15.13 18.97 -6.34
N TYR A 603 14.31 18.70 -5.33
CA TYR A 603 13.45 19.68 -4.67
C TYR A 603 13.46 19.43 -3.15
N PRO A 604 14.23 20.20 -2.37
CA PRO A 604 14.40 19.97 -0.92
C PRO A 604 13.09 20.01 -0.12
N GLU A 605 12.13 20.82 -0.57
CA GLU A 605 10.82 20.99 0.06
C GLU A 605 9.79 19.91 -0.33
N ALA A 606 10.13 18.95 -1.20
CA ALA A 606 9.20 17.93 -1.68
C ALA A 606 8.49 17.17 -0.56
N GLY A 607 9.25 16.74 0.45
CA GLY A 607 8.70 16.03 1.62
C GLY A 607 7.79 16.92 2.46
N ARG A 608 8.12 18.21 2.63
CA ARG A 608 7.24 19.17 3.33
C ARG A 608 5.93 19.36 2.57
N VAL A 609 6.00 19.62 1.26
CA VAL A 609 4.82 19.74 0.41
C VAL A 609 3.94 18.51 0.53
N ALA A 610 4.53 17.31 0.47
CA ALA A 610 3.78 16.08 0.57
C ALA A 610 2.98 15.97 1.87
N LEU A 611 3.67 16.17 3.00
CA LEU A 611 3.06 16.12 4.34
C LEU A 611 1.99 17.21 4.52
N THR A 612 2.21 18.43 4.02
CA THR A 612 1.21 19.50 4.02
C THR A 612 -0.03 19.16 3.21
N VAL A 613 0.12 18.55 2.02
CA VAL A 613 -1.04 18.17 1.19
C VAL A 613 -1.82 17.03 1.86
N PHE A 614 -1.16 16.04 2.45
CA PHE A 614 -1.82 14.98 3.23
C PHE A 614 -2.63 15.56 4.40
N HIS A 615 -2.03 16.49 5.16
CA HIS A 615 -2.68 17.19 6.26
C HIS A 615 -3.90 18.00 5.78
N LEU A 616 -3.75 18.77 4.70
CA LEU A 616 -4.83 19.60 4.17
C LEU A 616 -6.03 18.78 3.68
N LEU A 617 -5.79 17.71 2.92
CA LEU A 617 -6.87 16.90 2.32
C LEU A 617 -7.69 16.17 3.39
N TYR A 618 -7.03 15.61 4.41
CA TYR A 618 -7.74 14.99 5.52
C TYR A 618 -8.47 16.02 6.39
N GLY A 619 -7.82 17.15 6.69
CA GLY A 619 -8.39 18.24 7.49
C GLY A 619 -9.67 18.79 6.91
N GLN A 620 -9.74 18.96 5.58
CA GLN A 620 -10.96 19.37 4.90
C GLN A 620 -12.11 18.39 5.15
N GLN A 621 -11.88 17.08 5.03
CA GLN A 621 -12.96 16.10 5.32
C GLN A 621 -13.36 16.08 6.79
N LEU A 622 -12.41 16.27 7.69
CA LEU A 622 -12.69 16.34 9.12
C LEU A 622 -13.54 17.58 9.45
N GLU A 623 -13.21 18.75 8.90
CA GLU A 623 -13.96 19.99 9.09
C GLU A 623 -15.42 19.83 8.62
N LEU A 624 -15.62 19.26 7.43
CA LEU A 624 -16.94 18.99 6.87
C LEU A 624 -17.76 18.01 7.71
N PHE A 625 -17.10 17.03 8.35
CA PHE A 625 -17.75 16.12 9.29
C PHE A 625 -18.14 16.82 10.60
N LEU A 626 -17.28 17.69 11.13
CA LEU A 626 -17.52 18.42 12.37
C LEU A 626 -18.60 19.51 12.23
N GLU A 627 -18.78 20.08 11.03
CA GLU A 627 -19.91 20.97 10.71
C GLU A 627 -21.26 20.22 10.63
N GLY A 628 -21.23 18.90 10.42
CA GLY A 628 -22.40 18.04 10.41
C GLY A 628 -23.06 17.92 11.79
N SER A 629 -24.39 18.04 11.85
CA SER A 629 -25.18 18.05 13.10
C SER A 629 -25.32 16.69 13.81
N ASP A 630 -24.81 15.61 13.22
CA ASP A 630 -24.97 14.24 13.74
C ASP A 630 -23.69 13.78 14.45
N HIS A 631 -23.51 14.22 15.70
CA HIS A 631 -22.48 13.68 16.58
C HIS A 631 -22.82 12.24 16.97
N SER A 632 -22.43 11.29 16.12
CA SER A 632 -22.65 9.84 16.33
C SER A 632 -21.83 9.28 17.50
N GLU A 633 -22.18 8.07 17.97
CA GLU A 633 -21.41 7.29 18.96
C GLU A 633 -19.91 7.14 18.58
N SER A 634 -19.57 7.25 17.30
CA SER A 634 -18.20 7.12 16.80
C SER A 634 -17.35 8.41 16.86
N LEU A 635 -17.90 9.54 17.33
CA LEU A 635 -17.17 10.82 17.39
C LEU A 635 -15.86 10.72 18.18
N LYS A 636 -15.85 10.01 19.32
CA LYS A 636 -14.65 9.80 20.14
C LYS A 636 -13.54 9.09 19.35
N GLU A 637 -13.89 8.03 18.62
CA GLU A 637 -12.95 7.23 17.84
C GLU A 637 -12.42 8.01 16.62
N ILE A 638 -13.27 8.80 15.97
CA ILE A 638 -12.87 9.67 14.85
C ILE A 638 -11.87 10.71 15.33
N LEU A 639 -12.17 11.43 16.42
CA LEU A 639 -11.26 12.44 16.98
C LEU A 639 -9.92 11.81 17.40
N GLY A 640 -9.94 10.61 17.98
CA GLY A 640 -8.73 9.85 18.33
C GLY A 640 -7.89 9.47 17.11
N ALA A 641 -8.54 8.95 16.06
CA ALA A 641 -7.88 8.60 14.80
C ALA A 641 -7.28 9.86 14.12
N SER A 642 -8.03 10.96 14.06
CA SER A 642 -7.56 12.25 13.54
C SER A 642 -6.34 12.78 14.29
N ASN A 643 -6.36 12.73 15.63
CA ASN A 643 -5.26 13.19 16.47
C ASN A 643 -4.01 12.34 16.23
N SER A 644 -4.17 11.02 16.13
CA SER A 644 -3.05 10.11 15.84
C SER A 644 -2.42 10.36 14.46
N PHE A 645 -3.23 10.76 13.47
CA PHE A 645 -2.76 11.09 12.13
C PHE A 645 -2.04 12.45 12.11
N GLU A 646 -2.60 13.46 12.77
CA GLU A 646 -1.99 14.78 12.87
C GLU A 646 -0.64 14.73 13.62
N LEU A 647 -0.57 14.00 14.74
CA LEU A 647 0.68 13.76 15.46
C LEU A 647 1.70 13.01 14.60
N CYS A 648 1.27 12.05 13.77
CA CYS A 648 2.16 11.37 12.84
C CYS A 648 2.78 12.35 11.84
N ILE A 649 1.99 13.27 11.28
CA ILE A 649 2.50 14.30 10.36
C ILE A 649 3.47 15.23 11.08
N ALA A 650 3.11 15.72 12.27
CA ALA A 650 3.96 16.59 13.07
C ALA A 650 5.31 15.94 13.40
N GLN A 651 5.29 14.67 13.82
CA GLN A 651 6.49 13.89 14.13
C GLN A 651 7.38 13.73 12.89
N LYS A 652 6.81 13.41 11.71
CA LYS A 652 7.58 13.27 10.48
C LYS A 652 8.20 14.61 10.05
N LEU A 653 7.43 15.70 10.10
CA LEU A 653 7.94 17.04 9.82
C LEU A 653 9.10 17.42 10.74
N TYR A 654 8.94 17.24 12.05
CA TYR A 654 9.98 17.54 13.03
C TYR A 654 11.23 16.68 12.80
N SER A 655 11.08 15.38 12.53
CA SER A 655 12.21 14.46 12.30
C SER A 655 13.03 14.79 11.05
N MET A 656 12.39 15.27 9.98
CA MET A 656 13.04 15.52 8.70
C MET A 656 13.65 16.93 8.61
N TYR A 657 13.06 17.90 9.32
CA TYR A 657 13.35 19.32 9.10
C TYR A 657 13.73 20.10 10.37
N GLY A 658 13.62 19.49 11.54
CA GLY A 658 13.95 20.11 12.82
C GLY A 658 13.17 21.42 13.07
N GLU A 659 13.78 22.35 13.80
CA GLU A 659 13.20 23.65 14.16
C GLU A 659 13.29 24.71 13.04
N ALA A 660 13.67 24.34 11.81
CA ALA A 660 13.89 25.30 10.73
C ALA A 660 12.56 25.93 10.24
N ALA A 661 12.12 26.96 10.95
CA ALA A 661 10.97 27.81 10.67
C ALA A 661 11.31 28.78 9.54
N GLY A 662 10.82 28.50 8.33
CA GLY A 662 11.02 29.41 7.21
C GLY A 662 10.62 28.82 5.86
N SER A 663 9.38 28.34 5.73
CA SER A 663 8.81 27.98 4.43
C SER A 663 7.43 28.60 4.27
N SER A 664 7.11 29.13 3.09
CA SER A 664 5.78 29.66 2.74
C SER A 664 4.62 28.66 2.94
N LEU A 665 4.96 27.37 3.02
CA LEU A 665 4.06 26.24 3.25
C LEU A 665 3.44 26.23 4.66
N SER A 666 4.02 26.98 5.60
CA SER A 666 3.55 26.98 6.97
C SER A 666 2.15 27.56 7.14
N ASN A 667 1.72 28.44 6.24
CA ASN A 667 0.36 29.00 6.23
C ASN A 667 -0.74 27.93 6.06
N PHE A 668 -0.40 26.78 5.48
CA PHE A 668 -1.34 25.68 5.20
C PHE A 668 -1.37 24.60 6.29
N LEU A 669 -0.39 24.59 7.21
CA LEU A 669 -0.26 23.61 8.29
C LEU A 669 -0.87 24.14 9.59
N LYS A 670 -2.20 24.24 9.65
CA LYS A 670 -2.91 24.68 10.86
C LYS A 670 -3.42 23.46 11.64
N PRO A 671 -3.20 23.34 12.95
CA PRO A 671 -3.74 22.23 13.72
C PRO A 671 -5.26 22.10 13.57
N TYR A 672 -5.78 20.88 13.59
CA TYR A 672 -7.22 20.60 13.44
C TYR A 672 -8.08 21.06 14.64
N MET A 673 -7.46 21.57 15.72
CA MET A 673 -8.15 22.04 16.93
C MET A 673 -9.06 20.96 17.55
N ILE A 674 -8.57 19.71 17.55
CA ILE A 674 -9.29 18.54 18.08
C ILE A 674 -9.62 18.70 19.57
N ASP A 675 -8.74 19.38 20.31
CA ASP A 675 -8.87 19.71 21.73
C ASP A 675 -10.20 20.41 22.06
N ARG A 676 -10.65 21.32 21.19
CA ARG A 676 -11.91 22.05 21.35
C ARG A 676 -13.13 21.14 21.36
N PHE A 677 -13.09 20.06 20.59
CA PHE A 677 -14.20 19.10 20.46
C PHE A 677 -14.06 17.94 21.45
N SER A 678 -12.84 17.50 21.75
CA SER A 678 -12.58 16.37 22.65
C SER A 678 -12.69 16.73 24.13
N SER A 679 -12.32 17.95 24.53
CA SER A 679 -12.31 18.37 25.94
C SER A 679 -13.63 18.11 26.69
N PRO A 680 -14.82 18.52 26.18
CA PRO A 680 -16.08 18.24 26.89
C PRO A 680 -16.38 16.74 26.97
N ILE A 681 -16.00 15.95 25.95
CA ILE A 681 -16.20 14.49 25.92
C ILE A 681 -15.32 13.82 26.97
N ILE A 682 -14.06 14.23 27.10
CA ILE A 682 -13.12 13.72 28.10
C ILE A 682 -13.62 14.06 29.50
N LEU A 683 -14.07 15.30 29.74
CA LEU A 683 -14.59 15.70 31.05
C LEU A 683 -15.87 14.96 31.44
N GLN A 684 -16.79 14.73 30.49
CA GLN A 684 -17.99 13.91 30.74
C GLN A 684 -17.63 12.46 31.07
N TRP A 685 -16.69 11.87 30.33
CA TRP A 685 -16.20 10.53 30.62
C TRP A 685 -15.52 10.47 32.00
N LEU A 686 -14.66 11.43 32.33
CA LEU A 686 -14.01 11.53 33.65
C LEU A 686 -15.04 11.64 34.78
N HIS A 687 -16.08 12.45 34.62
CA HIS A 687 -17.16 12.55 35.61
C HIS A 687 -17.84 11.20 35.84
N ALA A 688 -18.20 10.49 34.77
CA ALA A 688 -18.78 9.16 34.89
C ALA A 688 -17.82 8.16 35.55
N GLN A 689 -16.52 8.21 35.24
CA GLN A 689 -15.54 7.36 35.91
C GLN A 689 -15.37 7.72 37.39
N HIS A 690 -15.38 9.00 37.76
CA HIS A 690 -15.30 9.39 39.16
C HIS A 690 -16.48 8.85 39.96
N GLU A 691 -17.70 8.92 39.41
CA GLU A 691 -18.89 8.33 40.04
C GLU A 691 -18.76 6.81 40.17
N ASN A 692 -18.28 6.12 39.13
CA ASN A 692 -18.06 4.68 39.16
C ASN A 692 -17.02 4.29 40.21
N VAL A 693 -15.84 4.89 40.21
CA VAL A 693 -14.75 4.60 41.17
C VAL A 693 -15.24 4.82 42.60
N LEU A 694 -15.98 5.90 42.85
CA LEU A 694 -16.52 6.23 44.16
C LEU A 694 -17.63 5.26 44.61
N GLU A 695 -18.51 4.84 43.70
CA GLU A 695 -19.54 3.84 43.99
C GLU A 695 -18.92 2.47 44.29
N TRP A 696 -17.98 2.01 43.45
CA TRP A 696 -17.25 0.77 43.69
C TRP A 696 -16.50 0.82 45.01
N THR A 697 -15.81 1.91 45.31
CA THR A 697 -15.13 2.09 46.60
C THR A 697 -16.08 1.90 47.78
N LYS A 698 -17.29 2.50 47.74
CA LYS A 698 -18.31 2.33 48.79
C LYS A 698 -18.79 0.88 48.91
N ARG A 699 -19.07 0.21 47.79
CA ARG A 699 -19.50 -1.20 47.79
C ARG A 699 -18.41 -2.12 48.34
N THR A 700 -17.16 -1.90 47.96
CA THR A 700 -16.04 -2.72 48.44
C THR A 700 -15.79 -2.49 49.94
N ILE A 701 -16.01 -1.28 50.43
CA ILE A 701 -15.99 -0.98 51.88
C ILE A 701 -17.10 -1.72 52.64
N GLU A 702 -18.32 -1.79 52.10
CA GLU A 702 -19.47 -2.44 52.77
C GLU A 702 -19.28 -3.95 52.97
N ILE A 703 -18.51 -4.60 52.10
CA ILE A 703 -18.27 -6.05 52.11
C ILE A 703 -17.02 -6.43 52.91
N GLU A 704 -16.22 -5.44 53.35
CA GLU A 704 -14.93 -5.68 54.01
C GLU A 704 -15.07 -6.19 55.46
N ASP A 705 -14.40 -7.31 55.77
CA ASP A 705 -14.36 -7.90 57.12
C ASP A 705 -12.98 -7.76 57.82
N TRP A 706 -11.99 -7.15 57.15
CA TRP A 706 -10.63 -6.91 57.64
C TRP A 706 -9.83 -8.19 57.92
N GLU A 707 -10.07 -9.23 57.12
CA GLU A 707 -9.25 -10.44 57.10
C GLU A 707 -8.09 -10.30 56.10
N PRO A 708 -6.92 -10.92 56.37
CA PRO A 708 -5.79 -10.86 55.46
C PRO A 708 -6.09 -11.58 54.14
N LEU A 709 -5.83 -10.93 53.00
CA LEU A 709 -6.02 -11.48 51.65
C LEU A 709 -5.35 -12.86 51.47
N SER A 710 -4.15 -13.06 52.03
CA SER A 710 -3.48 -14.35 52.08
C SER A 710 -2.39 -14.39 53.16
N VAL A 711 -1.83 -15.57 53.42
CA VAL A 711 -0.69 -15.77 54.34
C VAL A 711 0.51 -14.88 53.99
N HIS A 712 0.69 -14.56 52.71
CA HIS A 712 1.82 -13.77 52.20
C HIS A 712 1.44 -12.29 52.00
N ARG A 713 0.18 -11.99 51.68
CA ARG A 713 -0.36 -10.62 51.53
C ARG A 713 -1.33 -10.33 52.67
N LYS A 714 -0.79 -9.75 53.74
CA LYS A 714 -1.49 -9.46 55.01
C LYS A 714 -2.28 -8.14 54.95
N LEU A 715 -2.97 -7.91 53.83
CA LEU A 715 -3.63 -6.65 53.46
C LEU A 715 -5.15 -6.85 53.33
N ALA A 716 -5.92 -5.76 53.45
CA ALA A 716 -7.35 -5.77 53.19
C ALA A 716 -7.63 -6.02 51.70
N THR A 717 -8.63 -6.86 51.42
CA THR A 717 -9.00 -7.21 50.05
C THR A 717 -9.57 -6.01 49.30
N SER A 718 -10.33 -5.17 50.02
CA SER A 718 -10.99 -3.99 49.45
C SER A 718 -10.01 -2.98 48.86
N MET A 719 -8.90 -2.72 49.53
CA MET A 719 -7.96 -1.69 49.07
C MET A 719 -7.21 -2.10 47.80
N VAL A 720 -6.89 -3.39 47.65
CA VAL A 720 -6.27 -3.90 46.43
C VAL A 720 -7.20 -3.73 45.24
N GLU A 721 -8.50 -4.00 45.42
CA GLU A 721 -9.49 -3.82 44.37
C GLU A 721 -9.73 -2.34 44.02
N VAL A 722 -9.75 -1.44 45.02
CA VAL A 722 -9.85 0.01 44.76
C VAL A 722 -8.67 0.51 43.94
N PHE A 723 -7.43 0.11 44.27
CA PHE A 723 -6.26 0.48 43.47
C PHE A 723 -6.29 -0.14 42.07
N ARG A 724 -6.76 -1.38 41.92
CA ARG A 724 -6.95 -2.01 40.59
C ARG A 724 -7.87 -1.18 39.70
N ILE A 725 -9.00 -0.70 40.24
CA ILE A 725 -9.96 0.14 39.50
C ILE A 725 -9.34 1.51 39.17
N VAL A 726 -8.57 2.10 40.11
CA VAL A 726 -7.85 3.36 39.88
C VAL A 726 -6.81 3.21 38.77
N GLU A 727 -5.98 2.16 38.81
CA GLU A 727 -4.99 1.85 37.77
C GLU A 727 -5.66 1.65 36.41
N GLU A 728 -6.74 0.86 36.34
CA GLU A 728 -7.51 0.66 35.11
C GLU A 728 -8.08 1.98 34.57
N THR A 729 -8.51 2.90 35.45
CA THR A 729 -9.01 4.22 35.06
C THR A 729 -7.89 5.11 34.50
N ILE A 730 -6.70 5.07 35.13
CA ILE A 730 -5.51 5.79 34.67
C ILE A 730 -5.08 5.28 33.28
N ASP A 731 -5.02 3.95 33.11
CA ASP A 731 -4.67 3.33 31.84
C ASP A 731 -5.67 3.72 30.73
N GLN A 732 -6.97 3.70 31.00
CA GLN A 732 -7.99 4.12 30.04
C GLN A 732 -7.90 5.61 29.69
N PHE A 733 -7.52 6.46 30.64
CA PHE A 733 -7.35 7.89 30.43
C PHE A 733 -6.20 8.18 29.45
N PHE A 734 -5.02 7.60 29.67
CA PHE A 734 -3.85 7.80 28.82
C PHE A 734 -3.97 7.09 27.46
N ASN A 735 -4.66 5.95 27.38
CA ASN A 735 -4.90 5.23 26.12
C ASN A 735 -6.04 5.82 25.27
N SER A 736 -6.64 6.95 25.66
CA SER A 736 -7.81 7.50 24.98
C SER A 736 -7.55 8.04 23.57
N SER A 737 -6.29 8.14 23.12
CA SER A 737 -5.84 8.70 21.83
C SER A 737 -6.25 10.16 21.56
N LEU A 738 -6.89 10.81 22.53
CA LEU A 738 -7.35 12.19 22.45
C LEU A 738 -6.32 13.15 23.06
N PRO A 739 -6.32 14.43 22.65
CA PRO A 739 -5.47 15.43 23.26
C PRO A 739 -5.92 15.69 24.71
N LEU A 740 -5.00 15.49 25.65
CA LEU A 740 -5.20 15.71 27.08
C LEU A 740 -4.61 17.07 27.47
N ASP A 741 -5.18 17.68 28.52
CA ASP A 741 -4.80 19.01 29.01
C ASP A 741 -4.74 18.98 30.54
N ILE A 742 -4.07 19.96 31.13
CA ILE A 742 -3.84 20.11 32.58
C ILE A 742 -5.17 20.04 33.35
N VAL A 743 -6.25 20.60 32.79
CA VAL A 743 -7.59 20.53 33.40
C VAL A 743 -8.08 19.09 33.52
N HIS A 744 -7.84 18.26 32.50
CA HIS A 744 -8.21 16.84 32.50
C HIS A 744 -7.39 16.06 33.54
N LEU A 745 -6.07 16.29 33.62
CA LEU A 745 -5.20 15.68 34.62
C LEU A 745 -5.65 16.04 36.03
N ARG A 746 -5.87 17.33 36.30
CA ARG A 746 -6.33 17.81 37.61
C ARG A 746 -7.65 17.14 38.01
N SER A 747 -8.59 17.02 37.08
CA SER A 747 -9.85 16.33 37.32
C SER A 747 -9.64 14.88 37.73
N LEU A 748 -8.83 14.11 36.99
CA LEU A 748 -8.48 12.73 37.32
C LEU A 748 -7.89 12.61 38.73
N LEU A 749 -6.92 13.46 39.08
CA LEU A 749 -6.28 13.47 40.40
C LEU A 749 -7.31 13.75 41.52
N ILE A 750 -8.26 14.66 41.30
CA ILE A 750 -9.35 14.93 42.24
C ILE A 750 -10.26 13.70 42.39
N GLY A 751 -10.58 13.01 41.29
CA GLY A 751 -11.36 11.78 41.31
C GLY A 751 -10.73 10.70 42.17
N ILE A 752 -9.45 10.40 41.92
CA ILE A 752 -8.68 9.38 42.66
C ILE A 752 -8.59 9.76 44.15
N THR A 753 -8.17 10.99 44.44
CA THR A 753 -8.00 11.46 45.84
C THR A 753 -9.32 11.44 46.61
N SER A 754 -10.43 11.85 45.98
CA SER A 754 -11.75 11.81 46.62
C SER A 754 -12.17 10.38 47.00
N SER A 755 -11.93 9.40 46.14
CA SER A 755 -12.27 7.99 46.42
C SER A 755 -11.45 7.43 47.59
N LEU A 756 -10.15 7.71 47.64
CA LEU A 756 -9.26 7.30 48.72
C LEU A 756 -9.60 8.00 50.04
N GLN A 757 -9.98 9.28 50.00
CA GLN A 757 -10.44 10.01 51.18
C GLN A 757 -11.72 9.39 51.76
N VAL A 758 -12.67 8.98 50.93
CA VAL A 758 -13.88 8.28 51.39
C VAL A 758 -13.52 6.96 52.09
N TYR A 759 -12.55 6.21 51.56
CA TYR A 759 -12.04 4.99 52.18
C TYR A 759 -11.39 5.26 53.55
N LEU A 760 -10.51 6.25 53.62
CA LEU A 760 -9.83 6.64 54.87
C LEU A 760 -10.82 7.17 55.92
N LEU A 761 -11.79 7.99 55.51
CA LEU A 761 -12.84 8.51 56.40
C LEU A 761 -13.68 7.35 56.98
N HIS A 762 -13.96 6.33 56.17
CA HIS A 762 -14.64 5.14 56.67
C HIS A 762 -13.81 4.40 57.73
N MET A 763 -12.50 4.22 57.49
CA MET A 763 -11.58 3.62 58.47
C MET A 763 -11.50 4.41 59.77
N GLU A 764 -11.51 5.74 59.68
CA GLU A 764 -11.50 6.65 60.83
C GLU A 764 -12.80 6.55 61.65
N ASN A 765 -13.96 6.52 60.98
CA ASN A 765 -15.27 6.39 61.63
C ASN A 765 -15.47 5.05 62.38
N GLN A 766 -14.70 4.03 62.01
CA GLN A 766 -14.68 2.74 62.71
C GLN A 766 -13.83 2.76 64.00
N GLN A 767 -13.01 3.78 64.27
CA GLN A 767 -12.17 3.86 65.46
C GLN A 767 -12.98 4.09 66.75
N VAL A 768 -12.39 3.71 67.89
CA VAL A 768 -12.93 3.96 69.24
C VAL A 768 -11.88 4.71 70.06
N SER A 769 -12.31 5.65 70.90
CA SER A 769 -11.40 6.42 71.76
C SER A 769 -10.67 5.52 72.77
N ARG A 770 -9.35 5.72 72.92
CA ARG A 770 -8.52 5.07 73.95
C ARG A 770 -9.11 5.21 75.36
N ALA A 771 -9.71 6.37 75.66
CA ALA A 771 -10.28 6.66 76.99
C ALA A 771 -11.42 5.69 77.38
N THR A 772 -12.09 5.09 76.40
CA THR A 772 -13.21 4.16 76.64
C THR A 772 -12.76 2.78 77.15
N LEU A 773 -11.51 2.41 76.86
CA LEU A 773 -10.92 1.13 77.25
C LEU A 773 -10.25 1.16 78.63
N LEU A 774 -9.79 2.33 79.07
CA LEU A 774 -9.11 2.46 80.35
C LEU A 774 -10.09 2.21 81.51
N PRO A 775 -9.70 1.41 82.52
CA PRO A 775 -10.53 1.20 83.70
C PRO A 775 -10.66 2.52 84.49
N VAL A 776 -11.85 2.78 85.03
CA VAL A 776 -12.06 3.91 85.95
C VAL A 776 -11.38 3.57 87.28
N ALA A 777 -10.51 4.47 87.76
CA ALA A 777 -9.80 4.30 89.03
C ALA A 777 -10.79 3.95 90.16
N PRO A 778 -10.56 2.87 90.93
CA PRO A 778 -11.44 2.50 92.02
C PRO A 778 -11.45 3.60 93.09
N VAL A 779 -12.62 3.93 93.62
CA VAL A 779 -12.75 4.94 94.68
C VAL A 779 -12.02 4.44 95.93
N LEU A 780 -10.98 5.17 96.36
CA LEU A 780 -10.20 4.88 97.57
C LEU A 780 -11.11 4.74 98.80
N THR A 781 -11.48 3.51 99.15
CA THR A 781 -12.20 3.23 100.40
C THR A 781 -11.16 2.75 101.42
N ARG A 782 -10.79 3.64 102.36
CA ARG A 782 -9.95 3.28 103.50
C ARG A 782 -10.58 2.10 104.26
N TYR A 783 -9.83 1.02 104.40
CA TYR A 783 -10.15 -0.09 105.30
C TYR A 783 -9.90 0.38 106.74
N ALA A 784 -10.95 0.55 107.55
CA ALA A 784 -10.84 0.56 109.00
C ALA A 784 -11.37 -0.78 109.50
N GLU A 785 -10.54 -1.53 110.24
CA GLU A 785 -10.98 -2.69 111.01
C GLU A 785 -12.03 -2.24 112.02
N SER A 786 -13.31 -2.36 111.68
CA SER A 786 -14.38 -2.38 112.67
C SER A 786 -15.44 -3.40 112.26
N VAL A 787 -15.53 -4.42 113.10
CA VAL A 787 -16.47 -5.54 113.12
C VAL A 787 -17.91 -5.08 112.81
N ASN A 788 -18.47 -5.46 111.67
CA ASN A 788 -19.93 -5.57 111.52
C ASN A 788 -20.33 -6.52 110.36
N PRO A 789 -21.04 -7.64 110.59
CA PRO A 789 -21.35 -8.63 109.54
C PRO A 789 -22.56 -8.30 108.63
N PHE A 790 -23.18 -7.12 108.74
CA PHE A 790 -24.49 -6.84 108.11
C PHE A 790 -24.57 -5.60 107.19
N ALA A 791 -23.48 -5.20 106.55
CA ALA A 791 -23.56 -4.28 105.42
C ALA A 791 -23.75 -5.05 104.11
N LYS A 792 -24.96 -5.03 103.55
CA LYS A 792 -25.25 -5.56 102.21
C LYS A 792 -24.17 -5.08 101.23
N ARG A 793 -23.42 -6.02 100.65
CA ARG A 793 -22.61 -5.78 99.44
C ARG A 793 -23.53 -5.09 98.44
N LYS A 794 -23.32 -3.80 98.18
CA LYS A 794 -23.83 -3.20 96.95
C LYS A 794 -23.12 -3.97 95.84
N LEU A 795 -23.90 -4.76 95.12
CA LEU A 795 -23.50 -5.33 93.85
C LEU A 795 -22.98 -4.16 93.03
N ILE A 796 -21.70 -4.17 92.66
CA ILE A 796 -21.20 -3.27 91.63
C ILE A 796 -21.91 -3.74 90.37
N GLU A 797 -23.02 -3.11 90.02
CA GLU A 797 -23.61 -3.28 88.70
C GLU A 797 -22.54 -2.83 87.70
N PRO A 798 -22.09 -3.71 86.79
CA PRO A 798 -21.15 -3.31 85.77
C PRO A 798 -21.83 -2.23 84.95
N ALA A 799 -21.19 -1.07 84.82
CA ALA A 799 -21.66 0.00 83.95
C ALA A 799 -21.97 -0.62 82.58
N VAL A 800 -23.25 -0.65 82.21
CA VAL A 800 -23.71 -1.15 80.92
C VAL A 800 -23.09 -0.23 79.87
N ARG A 801 -21.97 -0.68 79.27
CA ARG A 801 -21.35 -0.01 78.13
C ARG A 801 -22.38 0.01 77.01
N GLU A 802 -22.55 1.16 76.34
CA GLU A 802 -23.47 1.28 75.21
C GLU A 802 -23.23 0.15 74.19
N GLU A 803 -24.28 -0.59 73.86
CA GLU A 803 -24.24 -1.79 73.00
C GLU A 803 -23.56 -1.52 71.64
N LYS A 804 -23.70 -0.30 71.12
CA LYS A 804 -23.03 0.18 69.91
C LYS A 804 -21.51 0.25 70.03
N VAL A 805 -20.98 0.66 71.19
CA VAL A 805 -19.54 0.78 71.44
C VAL A 805 -18.93 -0.61 71.66
N ALA A 806 -19.66 -1.50 72.35
CA ALA A 806 -19.26 -2.90 72.52
C ALA A 806 -19.18 -3.66 71.18
N ASN A 807 -20.15 -3.45 70.28
CA ASN A 807 -20.14 -4.05 68.95
C ASN A 807 -18.98 -3.53 68.07
N LYS A 808 -18.66 -2.23 68.13
CA LYS A 808 -17.45 -1.69 67.47
C LYS A 808 -16.16 -2.29 68.03
N LEU A 809 -16.06 -2.43 69.35
CA LEU A 809 -14.91 -3.05 70.03
C LEU A 809 -14.73 -4.53 69.65
N ASN A 810 -15.82 -5.28 69.49
CA ASN A 810 -15.76 -6.67 69.04
C ASN A 810 -15.25 -6.81 67.59
N ASN A 811 -15.47 -5.79 66.75
CA ASN A 811 -14.98 -5.75 65.37
C ASN A 811 -13.56 -5.18 65.22
N LEU A 812 -12.94 -4.66 66.30
CA LEU A 812 -11.58 -4.11 66.33
C LEU A 812 -10.62 -5.02 67.09
N THR A 813 -10.53 -6.29 66.70
CA THR A 813 -9.57 -7.24 67.26
C THR A 813 -8.14 -6.89 66.82
N VAL A 814 -7.13 -7.29 67.61
CA VAL A 814 -5.71 -7.05 67.29
C VAL A 814 -5.32 -7.51 65.87
N PRO A 815 -5.74 -8.70 65.38
CA PRO A 815 -5.53 -9.12 64.00
C PRO A 815 -6.10 -8.13 62.96
N LYS A 816 -7.34 -7.69 63.13
CA LYS A 816 -8.01 -6.75 62.21
C LYS A 816 -7.33 -5.37 62.24
N LEU A 817 -6.84 -4.92 63.40
CA LEU A 817 -6.06 -3.69 63.53
C LEU A 817 -4.70 -3.80 62.81
N CYS A 818 -4.04 -4.97 62.84
CA CYS A 818 -2.81 -5.22 62.09
C CYS A 818 -3.06 -5.14 60.57
N VAL A 819 -4.13 -5.76 60.08
CA VAL A 819 -4.53 -5.68 58.66
C VAL A 819 -4.81 -4.22 58.25
N LYS A 820 -5.50 -3.45 59.09
CA LYS A 820 -5.73 -2.01 58.87
C LYS A 820 -4.42 -1.21 58.78
N LEU A 821 -3.49 -1.44 59.69
CA LEU A 821 -2.17 -0.79 59.68
C LEU A 821 -1.36 -1.13 58.42
N ASN A 822 -1.34 -2.40 58.02
CA ASN A 822 -0.69 -2.82 56.79
C ASN A 822 -1.33 -2.17 55.56
N THR A 823 -2.66 -2.07 55.55
CA THR A 823 -3.42 -1.44 54.46
C THR A 823 -3.11 0.05 54.35
N LEU A 824 -2.98 0.77 55.47
CA LEU A 824 -2.58 2.18 55.46
C LEU A 824 -1.15 2.38 54.97
N GLN A 825 -0.22 1.48 55.33
CA GLN A 825 1.14 1.52 54.78
C GLN A 825 1.13 1.25 53.27
N TYR A 826 0.36 0.25 52.83
CA TYR A 826 0.20 -0.07 51.41
C TYR A 826 -0.39 1.09 50.61
N ILE A 827 -1.40 1.81 51.13
CA ILE A 827 -1.95 3.01 50.49
C ILE A 827 -0.86 4.04 50.22
N ARG A 828 0.05 4.25 51.18
CA ARG A 828 1.15 5.22 51.04
C ARG A 828 2.14 4.78 49.96
N ASP A 829 2.57 3.53 50.00
CA ASP A 829 3.54 2.99 49.04
C ASP A 829 2.96 2.95 47.60
N GLN A 830 1.67 2.64 47.45
CA GLN A 830 0.97 2.65 46.16
C GLN A 830 0.73 4.05 45.62
N LEU A 831 0.42 5.03 46.49
CA LEU A 831 0.29 6.43 46.07
C LEU A 831 1.56 6.96 45.43
N ASP A 832 2.72 6.63 45.99
CA ASP A 832 4.02 7.05 45.42
C ASP A 832 4.25 6.37 44.05
N THR A 833 3.87 5.10 43.91
CA THR A 833 3.98 4.37 42.63
C THR A 833 3.06 4.96 41.55
N ILE A 834 1.81 5.29 41.92
CA ILE A 834 0.83 5.89 41.01
C ILE A 834 1.24 7.32 40.63
N GLU A 835 1.72 8.11 41.58
CA GLU A 835 2.20 9.47 41.30
C GLU A 835 3.32 9.46 40.26
N GLU A 836 4.36 8.64 40.45
CA GLU A 836 5.45 8.51 39.49
C GLU A 836 4.98 7.96 38.14
N GLY A 837 4.06 6.99 38.14
CA GLY A 837 3.48 6.43 36.91
C GLY A 837 2.68 7.45 36.10
N ILE A 838 1.88 8.30 36.76
CA ILE A 838 1.12 9.38 36.12
C ILE A 838 2.08 10.45 35.60
N LYS A 839 3.10 10.85 36.36
CA LYS A 839 4.10 11.83 35.92
C LYS A 839 4.83 11.36 34.67
N GLN A 840 5.29 10.11 34.65
CA GLN A 840 5.98 9.53 33.50
C GLN A 840 5.07 9.51 32.26
N SER A 841 3.82 9.09 32.40
CA SER A 841 2.84 9.07 31.30
C SER A 841 2.48 10.48 30.81
N TRP A 842 2.54 11.48 31.70
CA TRP A 842 2.28 12.88 31.36
C TRP A 842 3.38 13.50 30.50
N VAL A 843 4.65 13.08 30.66
CA VAL A 843 5.76 13.51 29.80
C VAL A 843 5.50 13.16 28.34
N ASP A 844 4.95 11.97 28.07
CA ASP A 844 4.60 11.54 26.71
C ASP A 844 3.50 12.43 26.12
N VAL A 845 2.49 12.80 26.93
CA VAL A 845 1.43 13.75 26.53
C VAL A 845 2.03 15.13 26.21
N GLN A 846 2.92 15.64 27.05
CA GLN A 846 3.60 16.92 26.82
C GLN A 846 4.43 16.91 25.53
N SER A 847 5.10 15.80 25.22
CA SER A 847 5.85 15.66 23.98
C SER A 847 4.93 15.76 22.75
N ALA A 848 3.73 15.15 22.82
CA ALA A 848 2.72 15.23 21.77
C ALA A 848 2.15 16.65 21.63
N VAL A 849 1.89 17.35 22.74
CA VAL A 849 1.49 18.77 22.75
C VAL A 849 2.58 19.63 22.12
N GLY A 850 3.85 19.42 22.46
CA GLY A 850 4.97 20.14 21.87
C GLY A 850 5.08 19.98 20.35
N LEU A 851 4.78 18.79 19.82
CA LEU A 851 4.70 18.55 18.37
C LEU A 851 3.54 19.31 17.70
N LEU A 852 2.41 19.46 18.39
CA LEU A 852 1.26 20.22 17.89
C LEU A 852 1.49 21.74 17.97
N ASP A 853 2.15 22.19 19.03
CA ASP A 853 2.63 23.57 19.17
C ASP A 853 3.65 23.91 18.10
N TYR A 854 4.53 22.97 17.71
CA TYR A 854 5.43 23.14 16.57
C TYR A 854 4.68 23.44 15.27
N LEU A 855 3.58 22.74 14.97
CA LEU A 855 2.73 23.06 13.82
C LEU A 855 2.14 24.47 13.93
N SER A 856 1.69 24.86 15.11
CA SER A 856 1.16 26.21 15.38
C SER A 856 2.22 27.30 15.17
N CYS A 857 3.43 27.10 15.68
CA CYS A 857 4.55 28.05 15.59
C CYS A 857 5.02 28.26 14.16
N MET A 858 4.94 27.22 13.31
CA MET A 858 5.24 27.37 11.88
C MET A 858 4.32 28.40 11.21
N THR A 859 3.04 28.50 11.61
CA THR A 859 2.05 29.40 10.99
C THR A 859 2.19 30.88 11.38
N SER A 860 2.92 31.21 12.44
CA SER A 860 3.05 32.59 12.93
C SER A 860 4.44 33.14 12.67
N GLU A 861 4.56 34.11 11.75
CA GLU A 861 5.73 34.98 11.68
C GLU A 861 5.79 35.82 12.97
N GLY A 862 6.49 35.32 13.99
CA GLY A 862 6.90 36.12 15.14
C GLY A 862 6.09 36.00 16.44
N ALA A 863 5.43 34.87 16.74
CA ALA A 863 5.00 34.62 18.12
C ALA A 863 6.17 34.06 18.94
N THR A 864 6.70 34.89 19.85
CA THR A 864 7.53 34.45 20.96
C THR A 864 6.94 33.19 21.59
N SER A 865 7.76 32.14 21.69
CA SER A 865 7.49 30.93 22.45
C SER A 865 6.72 31.28 23.72
N LYS A 866 5.42 30.94 23.77
CA LYS A 866 4.77 30.85 25.07
C LYS A 866 5.55 29.77 25.79
N SER A 867 6.31 30.20 26.79
CA SER A 867 7.00 29.31 27.72
C SER A 867 6.04 28.20 28.08
N SER A 868 6.46 26.95 27.86
CA SER A 868 5.82 25.79 28.45
C SER A 868 5.42 26.12 29.89
N PRO A 869 4.25 25.69 30.37
CA PRO A 869 3.94 25.80 31.78
C PRO A 869 5.12 25.16 32.52
N SER A 870 5.82 25.95 33.34
CA SER A 870 7.00 25.50 34.08
C SER A 870 6.63 24.24 34.85
N ASP A 871 7.53 23.26 34.90
CA ASP A 871 7.34 22.00 35.65
C ASP A 871 6.85 22.24 37.09
N GLU A 872 7.23 23.39 37.68
CA GLU A 872 6.75 23.88 38.98
C GLU A 872 5.20 23.89 39.10
N SER A 873 4.46 24.18 38.02
CA SER A 873 2.99 24.21 38.05
C SER A 873 2.32 22.83 38.03
N ILE A 874 3.03 21.79 37.56
CA ILE A 874 2.51 20.42 37.48
C ILE A 874 2.75 19.70 38.79
N ASP A 875 3.93 19.87 39.40
CA ASP A 875 4.20 19.33 40.74
C ASP A 875 3.24 19.89 41.80
N GLU A 876 2.80 21.15 41.65
CA GLU A 876 1.75 21.73 42.49
C GLU A 876 0.43 20.93 42.45
N LEU A 877 0.08 20.29 41.33
CA LEU A 877 -1.15 19.49 41.23
C LEU A 877 -1.09 18.19 42.05
N PHE A 878 0.10 17.61 42.21
CA PHE A 878 0.29 16.37 42.95
C PHE A 878 0.27 16.56 44.47
N THR A 879 0.32 17.80 44.95
CA THR A 879 0.13 18.13 46.38
C THR A 879 -1.21 17.63 46.94
N ILE A 880 -2.21 17.37 46.09
CA ILE A 880 -3.49 16.78 46.50
C ILE A 880 -3.31 15.37 47.09
N PHE A 881 -2.29 14.61 46.66
CA PHE A 881 -1.97 13.32 47.27
C PHE A 881 -1.38 13.46 48.69
N ASP A 882 -0.74 14.59 49.01
CA ASP A 882 -0.19 14.83 50.36
C ASP A 882 -1.27 14.88 51.43
N ASP A 883 -2.47 15.35 51.08
CA ASP A 883 -3.61 15.36 51.99
C ASP A 883 -4.06 13.93 52.33
N VAL A 884 -4.06 13.02 51.34
CA VAL A 884 -4.36 11.60 51.54
C VAL A 884 -3.27 10.94 52.39
N ARG A 885 -1.99 11.19 52.09
CA ARG A 885 -0.85 10.69 52.87
C ARG A 885 -0.94 11.14 54.34
N ARG A 886 -1.19 12.43 54.58
CA ARG A 886 -1.31 13.01 55.92
C ARG A 886 -2.46 12.37 56.70
N THR A 887 -3.60 12.17 56.05
CA THR A 887 -4.77 11.49 56.64
C THR A 887 -4.44 10.04 56.99
N ALA A 888 -3.77 9.30 56.10
CA ALA A 888 -3.36 7.92 56.36
C ALA A 888 -2.35 7.82 57.53
N VAL A 889 -1.41 8.76 57.64
CA VAL A 889 -0.46 8.83 58.78
C VAL A 889 -1.19 9.12 60.08
N ASN A 890 -2.11 10.09 60.10
CA ASN A 890 -2.91 10.39 61.28
C ASN A 890 -3.72 9.18 61.75
N ILE A 891 -4.37 8.46 60.83
CA ILE A 891 -5.12 7.24 61.15
C ILE A 891 -4.16 6.13 61.64
N THR A 892 -2.99 5.99 61.02
CA THR A 892 -1.95 5.05 61.47
C THR A 892 -1.56 5.32 62.92
N ASP A 893 -1.30 6.58 63.28
CA ASP A 893 -0.95 6.97 64.63
C ASP A 893 -2.09 6.73 65.63
N THR A 894 -3.34 7.00 65.24
CA THR A 894 -4.50 6.70 66.12
C THR A 894 -4.64 5.21 66.38
N ILE A 895 -4.50 4.36 65.36
CA ILE A 895 -4.54 2.89 65.50
C ILE A 895 -3.35 2.38 66.32
N LEU A 896 -2.14 2.88 66.07
CA LEU A 896 -0.95 2.52 66.83
C LEU A 896 -1.09 2.87 68.33
N ASN A 897 -1.71 4.01 68.65
CA ASN A 897 -1.99 4.39 70.02
C ASN A 897 -3.10 3.55 70.68
N PHE A 898 -4.02 3.00 69.88
CA PHE A 898 -5.14 2.19 70.34
C PHE A 898 -4.78 0.71 70.52
N ILE A 899 -4.03 0.10 69.59
CA ILE A 899 -3.78 -1.35 69.53
C ILE A 899 -3.16 -1.92 70.80
N GLY A 900 -2.20 -1.21 71.41
CA GLY A 900 -1.58 -1.62 72.68
C GLY A 900 -2.59 -1.62 73.82
N THR A 901 -3.40 -0.56 73.94
CA THR A 901 -4.45 -0.50 74.97
C THR A 901 -5.56 -1.50 74.75
N ARG A 902 -5.90 -1.81 73.49
CA ARG A 902 -6.88 -2.82 73.14
C ARG A 902 -6.40 -4.23 73.54
N ALA A 903 -5.16 -4.58 73.18
CA ALA A 903 -4.57 -5.86 73.55
C ALA A 903 -4.55 -6.07 75.07
N VAL A 904 -4.11 -5.07 75.84
CA VAL A 904 -3.90 -5.20 77.28
C VAL A 904 -5.18 -5.05 78.10
N PHE A 905 -5.96 -3.98 77.88
CA PHE A 905 -7.10 -3.66 78.73
C PHE A 905 -8.41 -4.31 78.28
N TRP A 906 -8.47 -4.86 77.06
CA TRP A 906 -9.64 -5.58 76.57
C TRP A 906 -9.37 -7.06 76.32
N ASP A 907 -8.44 -7.42 75.44
CA ASP A 907 -8.24 -8.81 75.05
C ASP A 907 -7.62 -9.63 76.20
N MET A 908 -6.71 -9.03 76.97
CA MET A 908 -6.17 -9.62 78.21
C MET A 908 -6.97 -9.22 79.47
N ARG A 909 -8.13 -8.56 79.35
CA ARG A 909 -8.91 -8.04 80.49
C ARG A 909 -9.17 -9.08 81.57
N ASP A 910 -9.66 -10.24 81.18
CA ASP A 910 -10.10 -11.26 82.13
C ASP A 910 -8.93 -11.94 82.85
N LEU A 911 -7.75 -11.97 82.22
CA LEU A 911 -6.53 -12.54 82.80
C LEU A 911 -5.76 -11.50 83.62
N LEU A 912 -5.64 -10.26 83.13
CA LEU A 912 -4.76 -9.23 83.67
C LEU A 912 -5.48 -8.36 84.72
N LEU A 913 -6.73 -7.95 84.51
CA LEU A 913 -7.47 -7.17 85.50
C LEU A 913 -8.00 -8.03 86.67
N PHE A 914 -8.41 -9.29 86.44
CA PHE A 914 -8.87 -10.15 87.55
C PHE A 914 -7.72 -10.61 88.45
N SER A 915 -6.55 -10.93 87.89
CA SER A 915 -5.39 -11.39 88.66
C SER A 915 -4.76 -10.27 89.49
N LEU A 916 -4.69 -9.05 88.94
CA LEU A 916 -4.20 -7.87 89.64
C LEU A 916 -5.16 -7.44 90.77
N TYR A 917 -6.47 -7.34 90.52
CA TYR A 917 -7.40 -6.73 91.47
C TYR A 917 -8.16 -7.69 92.42
N ARG A 918 -8.19 -9.01 92.18
CA ARG A 918 -8.99 -9.96 93.02
C ARG A 918 -8.22 -11.04 93.77
N THR A 919 -6.95 -11.28 93.48
CA THR A 919 -6.21 -12.46 94.00
C THR A 919 -4.92 -12.11 94.75
N SER A 920 -4.32 -13.11 95.42
CA SER A 920 -3.12 -12.98 96.27
C SER A 920 -1.87 -12.42 95.55
N VAL A 921 -0.83 -12.01 96.28
CA VAL A 921 0.43 -11.47 95.73
C VAL A 921 1.13 -12.43 94.76
N GLU A 922 0.97 -13.75 94.95
CA GLU A 922 1.58 -14.77 94.07
C GLU A 922 0.93 -14.79 92.68
N SER A 923 -0.37 -14.48 92.59
CA SER A 923 -1.14 -14.41 91.35
C SER A 923 -0.94 -13.12 90.53
N ALA A 924 -0.22 -12.13 91.07
CA ALA A 924 0.10 -10.88 90.38
C ALA A 924 1.54 -10.84 89.80
N ARG A 925 2.28 -11.96 89.84
CA ARG A 925 3.66 -12.04 89.33
C ARG A 925 3.69 -12.01 87.80
N MET A 926 4.64 -11.23 87.25
CA MET A 926 4.90 -11.11 85.81
C MET A 926 5.04 -12.45 85.08
N GLU A 927 5.68 -13.46 85.70
CA GLU A 927 5.91 -14.79 85.13
C GLU A 927 4.62 -15.49 84.64
N ILE A 928 3.47 -15.19 85.25
CA ILE A 928 2.16 -15.77 84.88
C ILE A 928 1.62 -15.15 83.59
N PHE A 929 2.03 -13.93 83.26
CA PHE A 929 1.52 -13.17 82.11
C PHE A 929 2.40 -13.27 80.86
N ILE A 930 3.66 -13.69 81.01
CA ILE A 930 4.62 -13.82 79.89
C ILE A 930 4.04 -14.67 78.74
N PRO A 931 3.45 -15.87 78.97
CA PRO A 931 2.92 -16.70 77.88
C PRO A 931 1.78 -16.03 77.10
N THR A 932 0.94 -15.26 77.79
CA THR A 932 -0.18 -14.53 77.16
C THR A 932 0.32 -13.34 76.34
N ILE A 933 1.36 -12.64 76.83
CA ILE A 933 2.01 -11.56 76.10
C ILE A 933 2.74 -12.12 74.87
N GLU A 934 3.46 -13.24 75.00
CA GLU A 934 4.09 -13.96 73.89
C GLU A 934 3.07 -14.33 72.82
N GLN A 935 1.92 -14.90 73.20
CA GLN A 935 0.87 -15.26 72.25
C GLN A 935 0.32 -14.05 71.47
N VAL A 936 0.13 -12.90 72.12
CA VAL A 936 -0.32 -11.66 71.45
C VAL A 936 0.77 -11.11 70.53
N LEU A 937 2.04 -11.14 70.98
CA LEU A 937 3.17 -10.68 70.18
C LEU A 937 3.44 -11.57 68.96
N ASP A 938 3.27 -12.88 69.10
CA ASP A 938 3.35 -13.85 67.99
C ASP A 938 2.28 -13.54 66.94
N GLN A 939 1.02 -13.37 67.37
CA GLN A 939 -0.07 -13.00 66.47
C GLN A 939 0.18 -11.66 65.74
N VAL A 940 0.74 -10.67 66.45
CA VAL A 940 1.10 -9.38 65.85
C VAL A 940 2.24 -9.54 64.85
N CYS A 941 3.31 -10.25 65.20
CA CYS A 941 4.47 -10.48 64.33
C CYS A 941 4.11 -11.28 63.08
N ASP A 942 3.19 -12.24 63.21
CA ASP A 942 2.67 -13.04 62.10
C ASP A 942 1.83 -12.21 61.13
N LEU A 943 1.22 -11.11 61.57
CA LEU A 943 0.30 -10.32 60.74
C LEU A 943 0.85 -8.97 60.28
N ILE A 944 1.73 -8.30 61.03
CA ILE A 944 2.20 -6.96 60.72
C ILE A 944 3.36 -6.97 59.71
N VAL A 945 3.47 -5.92 58.88
CA VAL A 945 4.64 -5.67 58.03
C VAL A 945 5.85 -5.18 58.84
N ASP A 946 7.05 -5.50 58.35
CA ASP A 946 8.32 -5.27 59.06
C ASP A 946 8.53 -3.80 59.48
N VAL A 947 8.15 -2.86 58.62
CA VAL A 947 8.30 -1.41 58.85
C VAL A 947 7.49 -0.92 60.06
N LEU A 948 6.38 -1.59 60.38
CA LEU A 948 5.51 -1.21 61.50
C LEU A 948 5.70 -2.09 62.73
N ARG A 949 6.41 -3.22 62.60
CA ARG A 949 6.54 -4.25 63.65
C ARG A 949 7.04 -3.66 64.97
N ASP A 950 8.20 -3.00 64.94
CA ASP A 950 8.81 -2.44 66.15
C ASP A 950 7.92 -1.39 66.83
N ARG A 951 7.18 -0.60 66.03
CA ARG A 951 6.26 0.42 66.55
C ARG A 951 5.06 -0.22 67.24
N VAL A 952 4.48 -1.27 66.66
CA VAL A 952 3.34 -1.98 67.28
C VAL A 952 3.78 -2.69 68.56
N VAL A 953 4.90 -3.41 68.51
CA VAL A 953 5.46 -4.12 69.69
C VAL A 953 5.75 -3.14 70.83
N LEU A 954 6.36 -1.98 70.52
CA LEU A 954 6.61 -0.93 71.51
C LEU A 954 5.32 -0.44 72.17
N ARG A 955 4.23 -0.29 71.42
CA ARG A 955 2.94 0.19 71.96
C ARG A 955 2.25 -0.86 72.83
N VAL A 956 2.34 -2.14 72.48
CA VAL A 956 1.89 -3.24 73.34
C VAL A 956 2.70 -3.27 74.64
N PHE A 957 4.03 -3.17 74.54
CA PHE A 957 4.92 -3.11 75.70
C PHE A 957 4.63 -1.91 76.62
N GLN A 958 4.46 -0.71 76.05
CA GLN A 958 4.09 0.50 76.80
C GLN A 958 2.75 0.31 77.53
N ALA A 959 1.73 -0.24 76.87
CA ALA A 959 0.45 -0.49 77.50
C ALA A 959 0.54 -1.53 78.65
N CYS A 960 1.39 -2.56 78.51
CA CYS A 960 1.70 -3.48 79.60
C CYS A 960 2.32 -2.73 80.78
N MET A 961 3.35 -1.92 80.54
CA MET A 961 4.02 -1.14 81.60
C MET A 961 3.08 -0.14 82.27
N ASP A 962 2.22 0.53 81.51
CA ASP A 962 1.18 1.43 82.04
C ASP A 962 0.21 0.67 82.97
N SER A 963 -0.20 -0.55 82.58
CA SER A 963 -1.10 -1.38 83.40
C SER A 963 -0.48 -1.79 84.73
N PHE A 964 0.81 -2.15 84.73
CA PHE A 964 1.55 -2.41 85.97
C PHE A 964 1.70 -1.12 86.76
N GLY A 965 2.15 -0.02 86.15
CA GLY A 965 2.34 1.27 86.82
C GLY A 965 1.10 1.78 87.54
N SER A 966 -0.09 1.69 86.92
CA SER A 966 -1.37 2.02 87.56
C SER A 966 -1.69 1.13 88.76
N TYR A 967 -1.44 -0.18 88.67
CA TYR A 967 -1.62 -1.11 89.79
C TYR A 967 -0.71 -0.78 90.99
N TRP A 968 0.58 -0.55 90.72
CA TRP A 968 1.59 -0.27 91.74
C TRP A 968 1.38 1.09 92.43
N MET A 969 0.78 2.08 91.75
CA MET A 969 0.42 3.36 92.35
C MET A 969 -0.89 3.33 93.14
N GLU A 970 -1.85 2.47 92.78
CA GLU A 970 -3.18 2.42 93.41
C GLU A 970 -3.28 1.41 94.59
N VAL A 971 -2.46 0.35 94.62
CA VAL A 971 -2.49 -0.69 95.67
C VAL A 971 -1.33 -0.51 96.66
N HIS A 972 -1.57 0.28 97.71
CA HIS A 972 -0.85 0.38 98.99
C HIS A 972 0.71 0.30 98.96
N PRO A 973 1.46 1.37 99.31
CA PRO A 973 2.95 1.39 99.27
C PRO A 973 3.67 0.40 100.22
N ALA A 974 2.93 -0.36 101.02
CA ALA A 974 3.48 -1.35 101.95
C ALA A 974 3.91 -2.67 101.27
N HIS A 975 3.42 -2.97 100.06
CA HIS A 975 3.78 -4.20 99.34
C HIS A 975 5.08 -4.09 98.51
N PHE A 976 5.47 -2.86 98.14
CA PHE A 976 6.70 -2.60 97.37
C PHE A 976 7.97 -3.00 98.13
N TRP A 977 7.98 -2.85 99.45
CA TRP A 977 9.13 -3.17 100.30
C TRP A 977 9.29 -4.65 100.67
N ARG A 978 8.39 -5.53 100.24
CA ARG A 978 8.49 -6.99 100.47
C ARG A 978 8.86 -7.81 99.22
N GLN A 979 8.98 -7.17 98.06
CA GLN A 979 9.34 -7.83 96.80
C GLN A 979 10.69 -7.37 96.20
N MET A 980 11.37 -6.39 96.80
CA MET A 980 12.84 -6.40 96.83
C MET A 980 13.29 -7.34 97.94
#